data_AF-A0A2G0WIL4-F1
#
_entry.id   AF-A0A2G0WIL4-F1
#
_cell.length_a   1.000
_cell.length_b   1.000
_cell.length_c   1.000
_cell.angle_alpha   90.00
_cell.angle_beta   90.00
_cell.angle_gamma   90.00
#
_symmetry.space_group_name_H-M   'P 1'
#
loop_
_entity.id
_entity.type
_entity.pdbx_description
1 polymer ?
#
loop_
_entity_poly.entity_id
_entity_poly.type
_entity_poly.pdbx_seq_one_letter_code
_entity_poly.pdbx_strand_id
1 'polypeptide(L)'
;MDPALGELRGIVNGRMQTFTLTDDSGWSDNARVLLSIAKAIAPMPGQAFDYPWPDGKVPLYTVGRFYGVPIDLSPSQAASHREKLKAGAAFEFPPLARASQRSVEALEGQSKALGDDANQHALLAALRSQVDDAEGKIDLNNSRVPIDRRSRLFFTEQRREISVAQMLEQQGHKLPGTQTQAHGLANALSFDLVHRMPGADAGGVRHIAALLNKTELRKMKAVVGQWKLKHTSQAPDPQAGAGAGSLLRSLVSTLAASTKKVIADNPSLALDQLIRSPDAQELGKAIQHKLKSAVSPTGATEALTAALLQELDPDPDKSRFNLAGYNLYKSENVGASAVEIVKRFTTYLETKVGVEAAPLAARLLLSAAAPELLVKNIPPNLVYGSHTWADFSIAVALVEQEAHGASANMTLSQVISYADAQLSTLDGGDALAAASADSLIAWGLANQVIKSNPKGRYALEDIEQSLKVLKKQKKELAWARVELLKPAPTREELALAEFKRVFPNVDPTKTTLRGVRDDKYVVSPLDVYMTEPLDTSLWKSRNEQEMPWEAMKSRFSELDQTINKTFSEKFDEYTKSQAAAWAVQFKYQVSLLPVADQARIKQSNVTFMEVSRPFLGTEEKNNLSLYPGRQPRTPTQSELKALAGGLAVLMKVEGVDGEVEYYSYLPRLGKIVKEKGLPQDPSKFDDSTYFSEDSAARVPGVYNVVTQFDATNKQRDSRDVTDEERVPYFSPRNGSLGTVVGKFFTKNYGDLKAGVTGETRIEKNTKANQRVNEFLLSLVPFYDGIKDAIKGNIAGAIFNIGFDILGFLLPAAGAASKAAKLGKSTGKIIARTFFAGIGASVGVTDAIHLPKNLTRGIKTLGKDAKTLFKYGDEVLPRLKGNYRSYEVTRTYKEGDVVKGFYQVESQGVLTPILAIFNKGGWYAYSALTNTPFGPQLAQFGLLSAMRPPTGA
;
A
#
# COMPACT_ATOMS: atom_id res chain seq x y z
N MET A 1 -10.82 27.10 -8.60
CA MET A 1 -10.96 26.26 -7.39
C MET A 1 -12.44 26.03 -7.14
N ASP A 2 -12.83 24.81 -6.78
CA ASP A 2 -14.17 24.46 -6.30
C ASP A 2 -14.11 24.06 -4.81
N PRO A 3 -14.56 24.93 -3.88
CA PRO A 3 -14.45 24.66 -2.45
C PRO A 3 -15.41 23.58 -1.94
N ALA A 4 -16.50 23.33 -2.67
CA ALA A 4 -17.50 22.33 -2.29
C ALA A 4 -17.04 20.92 -2.69
N LEU A 5 -16.41 20.79 -3.86
CA LEU A 5 -15.80 19.54 -4.31
C LEU A 5 -14.38 19.33 -3.75
N GLY A 6 -13.75 20.39 -3.24
CA GLY A 6 -12.35 20.35 -2.82
C GLY A 6 -11.40 20.20 -4.02
N GLU A 7 -11.80 20.67 -5.20
CA GLU A 7 -11.01 20.55 -6.43
C GLU A 7 -10.20 21.83 -6.70
N LEU A 8 -8.95 21.64 -7.11
CA LEU A 8 -8.13 22.70 -7.69
C LEU A 8 -7.88 22.37 -9.17
N ARG A 9 -8.20 23.29 -10.07
CA ARG A 9 -7.88 23.15 -11.50
C ARG A 9 -6.82 24.17 -11.87
N GLY A 10 -5.82 23.73 -12.62
CA GLY A 10 -4.71 24.59 -13.04
C GLY A 10 -3.96 24.03 -14.23
N ILE A 11 -3.13 24.87 -14.85
CA ILE A 11 -2.28 24.46 -15.97
C ILE A 11 -0.95 23.96 -15.42
N VAL A 12 -0.61 22.70 -15.70
CA VAL A 12 0.65 22.06 -15.31
C VAL A 12 1.35 21.58 -16.57
N ASN A 13 2.59 22.04 -16.81
CA ASN A 13 3.37 21.70 -18.00
C ASN A 13 2.58 21.91 -19.32
N GLY A 14 1.76 22.97 -19.39
CA GLY A 14 0.96 23.32 -20.56
C GLY A 14 -0.34 22.52 -20.74
N ARG A 15 -0.71 21.63 -19.80
CA ARG A 15 -1.97 20.88 -19.84
C ARG A 15 -2.86 21.25 -18.66
N MET A 16 -4.16 21.35 -18.89
CA MET A 16 -5.14 21.52 -17.81
C MET A 16 -5.19 20.25 -16.97
N GLN A 17 -5.01 20.39 -15.66
CA GLN A 17 -5.05 19.29 -14.70
C GLN A 17 -6.01 19.64 -13.56
N THR A 18 -6.78 18.66 -13.13
CA THR A 18 -7.65 18.75 -11.95
C THR A 18 -7.03 17.96 -10.83
N PHE A 19 -6.84 18.61 -9.69
CA PHE A 19 -6.40 18.02 -8.44
C PHE A 19 -7.60 17.83 -7.51
N THR A 20 -7.71 16.66 -6.89
CA THR A 20 -8.80 16.30 -5.97
C THR A 20 -8.24 15.89 -4.61
N LEU A 21 -9.07 15.95 -3.57
CA LEU A 21 -8.63 15.53 -2.23
C LEU A 21 -8.30 14.04 -2.12
N THR A 22 -8.69 13.25 -3.13
CA THR A 22 -8.48 11.80 -3.16
C THR A 22 -7.35 11.37 -4.08
N ASP A 23 -6.71 12.31 -4.77
CA ASP A 23 -5.55 12.02 -5.61
C ASP A 23 -4.25 12.03 -4.80
N ASP A 24 -3.17 11.62 -5.46
CA ASP A 24 -1.83 11.55 -4.88
C ASP A 24 -0.97 12.78 -5.27
N SER A 25 -1.59 13.91 -5.63
CA SER A 25 -0.87 15.13 -6.04
C SER A 25 -0.27 15.92 -4.87
N GLY A 26 -0.63 15.57 -3.64
CA GLY A 26 -0.34 16.36 -2.43
C GLY A 26 -1.30 17.52 -2.21
N TRP A 27 -2.28 17.75 -3.11
CA TRP A 27 -3.30 18.79 -2.92
C TRP A 27 -4.03 18.62 -1.58
N SER A 28 -4.42 17.40 -1.23
CA SER A 28 -5.11 17.09 0.03
C SER A 28 -4.37 17.56 1.29
N ASP A 29 -3.03 17.55 1.27
CA ASP A 29 -2.21 17.96 2.42
C ASP A 29 -2.07 19.49 2.54
N ASN A 30 -2.27 20.22 1.45
CA ASN A 30 -2.15 21.69 1.41
C ASN A 30 -3.53 22.40 1.35
N ALA A 31 -4.58 21.64 1.08
CA ALA A 31 -5.90 22.19 0.77
C ALA A 31 -6.60 22.79 1.98
N ARG A 32 -6.31 22.36 3.21
CA ARG A 32 -7.14 22.66 4.38
C ARG A 32 -7.34 24.16 4.62
N VAL A 33 -6.24 24.91 4.75
CA VAL A 33 -6.29 26.36 5.01
C VAL A 33 -6.93 27.06 3.83
N LEU A 34 -6.52 26.72 2.61
CA LEU A 34 -7.05 27.33 1.38
C LEU A 34 -8.54 27.07 1.18
N LEU A 35 -9.02 25.84 1.41
CA LEU A 35 -10.43 25.49 1.33
C LEU A 35 -11.23 26.15 2.46
N SER A 36 -10.67 26.34 3.65
CA SER A 36 -11.36 27.07 4.72
C SER A 36 -11.62 28.53 4.34
N ILE A 37 -10.64 29.18 3.70
CA ILE A 37 -10.75 30.54 3.16
C ILE A 37 -11.73 30.55 1.98
N ALA A 38 -11.57 29.63 1.04
CA ALA A 38 -12.39 29.55 -0.17
C ALA A 38 -13.87 29.26 0.13
N LYS A 39 -14.17 28.47 1.18
CA LYS A 39 -15.54 28.22 1.65
C LYS A 39 -16.21 29.46 2.27
N ALA A 40 -15.44 30.42 2.81
CA ALA A 40 -16.00 31.71 3.22
C ALA A 40 -16.45 32.53 1.99
N ILE A 41 -15.75 32.39 0.86
CA ILE A 41 -16.05 33.06 -0.41
C ILE A 41 -17.23 32.39 -1.14
N ALA A 42 -17.10 31.09 -1.41
CA ALA A 42 -17.98 30.30 -2.26
C ALA A 42 -18.39 28.97 -1.56
N PRO A 43 -19.35 29.04 -0.63
CA PRO A 43 -19.69 27.91 0.24
C PRO A 43 -20.54 26.79 -0.38
N MET A 44 -21.20 27.02 -1.52
CA MET A 44 -22.21 26.11 -2.07
C MET A 44 -21.68 25.34 -3.30
N PRO A 45 -22.24 24.15 -3.61
CA PRO A 45 -21.97 23.44 -4.86
C PRO A 45 -22.19 24.33 -6.09
N GLY A 46 -21.33 24.20 -7.11
CA GLY A 46 -21.41 25.01 -8.34
C GLY A 46 -20.90 26.44 -8.19
N GLN A 47 -20.28 26.80 -7.06
CA GLN A 47 -19.71 28.12 -6.84
C GLN A 47 -18.20 28.21 -7.09
N ALA A 48 -17.64 27.38 -7.96
CA ALA A 48 -16.23 27.47 -8.34
C ALA A 48 -15.84 28.89 -8.82
N PHE A 49 -14.61 29.29 -8.50
CA PHE A 49 -14.06 30.59 -8.89
C PHE A 49 -12.58 30.48 -9.27
N ASP A 50 -12.12 31.38 -10.14
CA ASP A 50 -10.72 31.46 -10.57
C ASP A 50 -9.91 32.34 -9.63
N TYR A 51 -8.62 32.03 -9.46
CA TYR A 51 -7.67 32.78 -8.65
C TYR A 51 -6.25 32.55 -9.22
N PRO A 52 -5.32 33.54 -9.19
CA PRO A 52 -5.41 34.88 -8.59
C PRO A 52 -6.27 35.88 -9.36
N TRP A 53 -6.90 36.83 -8.64
CA TRP A 53 -7.54 38.00 -9.25
C TRP A 53 -6.53 39.13 -9.41
N PRO A 54 -6.67 40.01 -10.42
CA PRO A 54 -5.88 41.23 -10.49
C PRO A 54 -6.19 42.15 -9.30
N ASP A 55 -5.19 42.91 -8.83
CA ASP A 55 -5.34 43.82 -7.70
C ASP A 55 -6.53 44.76 -7.86
N GLY A 56 -7.40 44.78 -6.84
CA GLY A 56 -8.63 45.58 -6.82
C GLY A 56 -9.75 45.11 -7.76
N LYS A 57 -9.57 44.01 -8.51
CA LYS A 57 -10.53 43.53 -9.51
C LYS A 57 -11.12 42.16 -9.13
N VAL A 58 -11.81 42.12 -8.00
CA VAL A 58 -12.62 40.93 -7.61
C VAL A 58 -13.87 40.87 -8.51
N PRO A 59 -14.18 39.74 -9.16
CA PRO A 59 -15.37 39.61 -9.99
C PRO A 59 -16.64 39.95 -9.21
N LEU A 60 -17.51 40.78 -9.80
CA LEU A 60 -18.77 41.21 -9.17
C LEU A 60 -19.59 40.02 -8.71
N TYR A 61 -19.61 38.95 -9.50
CA TYR A 61 -20.33 37.71 -9.21
C TYR A 61 -19.86 37.05 -7.88
N THR A 62 -18.56 37.12 -7.59
CA THR A 62 -17.98 36.63 -6.33
C THR A 62 -18.38 37.51 -5.15
N VAL A 63 -18.37 38.84 -5.34
CA VAL A 63 -18.73 39.81 -4.30
C VAL A 63 -20.19 39.65 -3.88
N GLY A 64 -21.13 39.59 -4.81
CA GLY A 64 -22.54 39.42 -4.43
C GLY A 64 -22.82 38.06 -3.78
N ARG A 65 -22.16 36.97 -4.20
CA ARG A 65 -22.22 35.67 -3.49
C ARG A 65 -21.68 35.76 -2.06
N PHE A 66 -20.60 36.51 -1.84
CA PHE A 66 -20.04 36.76 -0.51
C PHE A 66 -21.01 37.54 0.40
N TYR A 67 -21.81 38.45 -0.16
CA TYR A 67 -22.81 39.21 0.62
C TYR A 67 -24.23 38.60 0.58
N GLY A 68 -24.43 37.48 -0.12
CA GLY A 68 -25.76 36.87 -0.29
C GLY A 68 -26.72 37.74 -1.11
N VAL A 69 -26.19 38.62 -1.97
CA VAL A 69 -26.97 39.55 -2.79
C VAL A 69 -27.05 39.02 -4.22
N PRO A 70 -28.25 38.89 -4.82
CA PRO A 70 -28.40 38.52 -6.22
C PRO A 70 -27.81 39.59 -7.13
N ILE A 71 -27.11 39.16 -8.17
CA ILE A 71 -26.26 40.02 -9.01
C ILE A 71 -26.90 40.16 -10.39
N ASP A 72 -27.62 39.13 -10.80
CA ASP A 72 -28.54 39.13 -11.93
C ASP A 72 -29.88 39.75 -11.50
N LEU A 73 -29.88 41.06 -11.28
CA LEU A 73 -31.08 41.81 -10.93
C LEU A 73 -32.01 41.87 -12.15
N SER A 74 -33.30 41.64 -11.95
CA SER A 74 -34.30 41.95 -12.97
C SER A 74 -34.28 43.45 -13.31
N PRO A 75 -34.76 43.88 -14.49
CA PRO A 75 -34.80 45.31 -14.85
C PRO A 75 -35.49 46.19 -13.81
N SER A 76 -36.54 45.68 -13.15
CA SER A 76 -37.25 46.37 -12.08
C SER A 76 -36.44 46.46 -10.77
N GLN A 77 -35.72 45.39 -10.40
CA GLN A 77 -34.81 45.39 -9.25
C GLN A 77 -33.62 46.34 -9.48
N ALA A 78 -33.05 46.35 -10.69
CA ALA A 78 -31.97 47.25 -11.06
C ALA A 78 -32.42 48.73 -11.05
N ALA A 79 -33.64 49.03 -11.52
CA ALA A 79 -34.21 50.36 -11.43
C ALA A 79 -34.41 50.81 -9.96
N SER A 80 -34.95 49.93 -9.11
CA SER A 80 -35.11 50.19 -7.68
C SER A 80 -33.78 50.43 -6.96
N HIS A 81 -32.75 49.62 -7.27
CA HIS A 81 -31.39 49.82 -6.74
C HIS A 81 -30.78 51.15 -7.15
N ARG A 82 -30.96 51.58 -8.41
CA ARG A 82 -30.45 52.88 -8.88
C ARG A 82 -31.09 54.06 -8.15
N GLU A 83 -32.40 54.01 -7.90
CA GLU A 83 -33.09 55.08 -7.16
C GLU A 83 -32.66 55.11 -5.68
N LYS A 84 -32.47 53.95 -5.04
CA LYS A 84 -31.90 53.87 -3.69
C LYS A 84 -30.48 54.44 -3.59
N LEU A 85 -29.63 54.15 -4.58
CA LEU A 85 -28.27 54.71 -4.66
C LEU A 85 -28.28 56.23 -4.83
N LYS A 86 -29.12 56.76 -5.73
CA LYS A 86 -29.28 58.22 -5.93
C LYS A 86 -29.75 58.92 -4.65
N ALA A 87 -30.59 58.26 -3.85
CA ALA A 87 -31.10 58.78 -2.59
C ALA A 87 -30.10 58.68 -1.42
N GLY A 88 -28.91 58.10 -1.62
CA GLY A 88 -27.93 57.89 -0.55
C GLY A 88 -28.37 56.89 0.52
N ALA A 89 -29.33 56.01 0.20
CA ALA A 89 -29.88 55.06 1.16
C ALA A 89 -28.86 53.95 1.51
N ALA A 90 -28.83 53.57 2.79
CA ALA A 90 -28.06 52.41 3.22
C ALA A 90 -28.69 51.11 2.70
N PHE A 91 -27.86 50.16 2.29
CA PHE A 91 -28.29 48.82 1.88
C PHE A 91 -28.21 47.87 3.07
N GLU A 92 -29.36 47.36 3.52
CA GLU A 92 -29.39 46.26 4.47
C GLU A 92 -29.04 44.96 3.77
N PHE A 93 -28.00 44.29 4.24
CA PHE A 93 -27.65 42.95 3.78
C PHE A 93 -28.54 41.93 4.50
N PRO A 94 -29.05 40.90 3.80
CA PRO A 94 -29.80 39.84 4.44
C PRO A 94 -28.95 39.20 5.56
N PRO A 95 -29.58 38.69 6.65
CA PRO A 95 -28.86 38.00 7.71
C PRO A 95 -28.00 36.89 7.12
N LEU A 96 -26.69 37.07 7.17
CA LEU A 96 -25.75 36.10 6.65
C LEU A 96 -25.72 34.93 7.61
N ALA A 97 -26.29 33.79 7.22
CA ALA A 97 -26.23 32.54 7.98
C ALA A 97 -24.79 32.11 8.36
N ARG A 98 -23.77 32.72 7.73
CA ARG A 98 -22.33 32.49 7.95
C ARG A 98 -21.56 33.76 8.37
N ALA A 99 -22.22 34.76 8.95
CA ALA A 99 -21.60 36.03 9.35
C ALA A 99 -20.34 35.84 10.20
N SER A 100 -20.36 34.88 11.14
CA SER A 100 -19.21 34.55 11.99
C SER A 100 -17.97 34.08 11.20
N GLN A 101 -18.17 33.36 10.08
CA GLN A 101 -17.09 32.87 9.21
C GLN A 101 -16.51 33.97 8.29
N ARG A 102 -17.16 35.14 8.22
CA ARG A 102 -16.78 36.28 7.39
C ARG A 102 -16.41 37.51 8.23
N SER A 103 -16.17 37.31 9.53
CA SER A 103 -15.81 38.35 10.49
C SER A 103 -14.32 38.73 10.39
N VAL A 104 -13.96 39.86 11.01
CA VAL A 104 -12.55 40.30 11.11
C VAL A 104 -11.75 39.29 11.94
N GLU A 105 -12.36 38.76 13.00
CA GLU A 105 -11.77 37.73 13.86
C GLU A 105 -11.50 36.44 13.08
N ALA A 106 -12.43 36.03 12.20
CA ALA A 106 -12.22 34.87 11.33
C ALA A 106 -11.11 35.13 10.31
N LEU A 107 -11.03 36.34 9.74
CA LEU A 107 -9.96 36.73 8.82
C LEU A 107 -8.58 36.74 9.50
N GLU A 108 -8.49 37.25 10.73
CA GLU A 108 -7.27 37.19 11.54
C GLU A 108 -6.88 35.73 11.83
N GLY A 109 -7.84 34.88 12.19
CA GLY A 109 -7.63 33.45 12.39
C GLY A 109 -7.10 32.74 11.14
N GLN A 110 -7.68 33.04 9.97
CA GLN A 110 -7.23 32.52 8.68
C GLN A 110 -5.84 33.03 8.30
N SER A 111 -5.58 34.33 8.53
CA SER A 111 -4.26 34.93 8.28
C SER A 111 -3.18 34.28 9.13
N LYS A 112 -3.50 33.97 10.39
CA LYS A 112 -2.61 33.27 11.31
C LYS A 112 -2.32 31.83 10.86
N ALA A 113 -3.36 31.10 10.46
CA ALA A 113 -3.22 29.75 9.92
C ALA A 113 -2.37 29.73 8.64
N LEU A 114 -2.52 30.73 7.76
CA LEU A 114 -1.70 30.87 6.56
C LEU A 114 -0.24 31.21 6.87
N GLY A 115 0.03 31.97 7.93
CA GLY A 115 1.39 32.20 8.42
C GLY A 115 2.02 30.94 9.04
N ASP A 116 1.24 30.17 9.80
CA ASP A 116 1.68 28.88 10.36
C ASP A 116 2.03 27.88 9.23
N ASP A 117 1.22 27.84 8.17
CA ASP A 117 1.45 27.02 6.97
C ASP A 117 2.71 27.47 6.18
N ALA A 118 2.92 28.78 6.04
CA ALA A 118 4.12 29.33 5.42
C ALA A 118 5.40 28.93 6.18
N ASN A 119 5.37 28.97 7.52
CA ASN A 119 6.48 28.48 8.35
C ASN A 119 6.73 26.98 8.12
N GLN A 120 5.66 26.18 8.09
CA GLN A 120 5.77 24.75 7.84
C GLN A 120 6.41 24.48 6.48
N HIS A 121 5.99 25.18 5.43
CA HIS A 121 6.60 25.08 4.11
C HIS A 121 8.09 25.46 4.10
N ALA A 122 8.47 26.53 4.80
CA ALA A 122 9.88 26.93 4.93
C ALA A 122 10.72 25.86 5.64
N LEU A 123 10.19 25.26 6.71
CA LEU A 123 10.81 24.14 7.42
C LEU A 123 10.99 22.92 6.51
N LEU A 124 9.94 22.52 5.79
CA LEU A 124 9.97 21.39 4.86
C LEU A 124 11.01 21.59 3.74
N ALA A 125 11.06 22.80 3.16
CA ALA A 125 12.05 23.15 2.15
C ALA A 125 13.47 23.09 2.72
N ALA A 126 13.69 23.63 3.92
CA ALA A 126 14.99 23.60 4.57
C ALA A 126 15.45 22.17 4.86
N LEU A 127 14.57 21.28 5.34
CA LEU A 127 14.88 19.87 5.58
C LEU A 127 15.20 19.11 4.29
N ARG A 128 14.48 19.37 3.19
CA ARG A 128 14.74 18.78 1.87
C ARG A 128 16.02 19.29 1.21
N SER A 129 16.53 20.42 1.66
CA SER A 129 17.79 21.00 1.15
C SER A 129 19.03 20.51 1.89
N GLN A 130 18.87 19.73 2.97
CA GLN A 130 20.00 19.24 3.75
C GLN A 130 20.85 18.26 2.92
N VAL A 131 22.16 18.38 3.08
CA VAL A 131 23.15 17.51 2.44
C VAL A 131 24.13 17.06 3.52
N ASP A 132 24.50 15.79 3.48
CA ASP A 132 25.48 15.23 4.39
C ASP A 132 26.84 15.93 4.21
N ASP A 133 27.51 16.26 5.32
CA ASP A 133 28.90 16.68 5.34
C ASP A 133 29.85 15.51 5.07
N ALA A 134 31.17 15.76 5.11
CA ALA A 134 32.18 14.73 4.88
C ALA A 134 32.13 13.57 5.90
N GLU A 135 31.48 13.75 7.05
CA GLU A 135 31.29 12.75 8.10
C GLU A 135 29.92 12.04 8.01
N GLY A 136 29.08 12.40 7.04
CA GLY A 136 27.73 11.84 6.91
C GLY A 136 26.69 12.49 7.82
N LYS A 137 26.93 13.71 8.32
CA LYS A 137 26.05 14.44 9.25
C LYS A 137 25.47 15.71 8.64
N ILE A 138 24.42 16.25 9.28
CA ILE A 138 23.83 17.54 8.91
C ILE A 138 23.84 18.51 10.11
N ASP A 139 23.95 19.81 9.82
CA ASP A 139 23.92 20.87 10.84
C ASP A 139 22.64 21.72 10.73
N LEU A 140 21.66 21.38 11.56
CA LEU A 140 20.37 22.07 11.61
C LEU A 140 20.37 23.35 12.46
N ASN A 141 21.42 23.60 13.25
CA ASN A 141 21.51 24.80 14.08
C ASN A 141 21.87 26.02 13.23
N ASN A 142 22.71 25.81 12.20
CA ASN A 142 23.11 26.84 11.26
C ASN A 142 22.13 27.01 10.07
N SER A 143 21.23 26.05 9.87
CA SER A 143 20.15 26.17 8.87
C SER A 143 19.03 27.07 9.41
N ARG A 144 18.92 28.29 8.88
CA ARG A 144 17.94 29.31 9.32
C ARG A 144 16.74 29.37 8.38
N VAL A 145 15.54 29.50 8.93
CA VAL A 145 14.30 29.69 8.17
C VAL A 145 13.57 30.96 8.61
N PRO A 146 12.93 31.69 7.68
CA PRO A 146 12.12 32.85 8.02
C PRO A 146 10.87 32.44 8.80
N ILE A 147 10.44 33.31 9.72
CA ILE A 147 9.15 33.20 10.42
C ILE A 147 8.19 34.22 9.77
N ASP A 148 7.05 33.74 9.25
CA ASP A 148 5.97 34.57 8.72
C ASP A 148 5.37 35.42 9.84
N ARG A 149 5.26 36.73 9.59
CA ARG A 149 4.78 37.72 10.58
C ARG A 149 3.35 37.49 11.06
N ARG A 150 2.56 36.73 10.30
CA ARG A 150 1.18 36.39 10.66
C ARG A 150 1.11 35.17 11.57
N SER A 151 2.17 34.37 11.66
CA SER A 151 2.16 33.07 12.36
C SER A 151 2.08 33.19 13.88
N ARG A 152 1.55 32.14 14.53
CA ARG A 152 1.61 31.95 16.00
C ARG A 152 3.04 32.05 16.52
N LEU A 153 3.97 31.41 15.82
CA LEU A 153 5.37 31.38 16.21
C LEU A 153 5.98 32.79 16.27
N PHE A 154 5.64 33.66 15.31
CA PHE A 154 6.10 35.05 15.33
C PHE A 154 5.59 35.82 16.54
N PHE A 155 4.31 35.66 16.91
CA PHE A 155 3.73 36.34 18.06
C PHE A 155 4.36 35.89 19.40
N THR A 156 4.80 34.63 19.49
CA THR A 156 5.45 34.09 20.70
C THR A 156 6.93 34.45 20.76
N GLU A 157 7.68 34.25 19.67
CA GLU A 157 9.14 34.42 19.65
C GLU A 157 9.58 35.87 19.41
N GLN A 158 8.75 36.66 18.72
CA GLN A 158 9.06 38.01 18.24
C GLN A 158 10.37 38.10 17.42
N ARG A 159 10.73 37.01 16.72
CA ARG A 159 11.92 36.90 15.88
C ARG A 159 11.54 36.77 14.42
N ARG A 160 12.43 37.25 13.52
CA ARG A 160 12.23 37.14 12.06
C ARG A 160 12.68 35.80 11.49
N GLU A 161 13.56 35.09 12.18
CA GLU A 161 14.13 33.81 11.75
C GLU A 161 14.39 32.90 12.95
N ILE A 162 14.37 31.60 12.70
CA ILE A 162 14.67 30.53 13.67
C ILE A 162 15.54 29.46 12.99
N SER A 163 16.37 28.76 13.74
CA SER A 163 17.09 27.60 13.19
C SER A 163 16.12 26.43 13.00
N VAL A 164 16.35 25.59 11.99
CA VAL A 164 15.59 24.34 11.77
C VAL A 164 15.62 23.46 13.03
N ALA A 165 16.76 23.38 13.72
CA ALA A 165 16.87 22.65 14.98
C ALA A 165 15.87 23.14 16.04
N GLN A 166 15.94 24.41 16.41
CA GLN A 166 15.02 25.02 17.37
C GLN A 166 13.54 24.87 16.97
N MET A 167 13.23 25.05 15.68
CA MET A 167 11.85 24.92 15.21
C MET A 167 11.33 23.48 15.36
N LEU A 168 12.15 22.48 15.00
CA LEU A 168 11.82 21.06 15.20
C LEU A 168 11.70 20.70 16.67
N GLU A 169 12.61 21.18 17.52
CA GLU A 169 12.57 20.94 18.97
C GLU A 169 11.33 21.55 19.62
N GLN A 170 10.91 22.75 19.19
CA GLN A 170 9.67 23.38 19.66
C GLN A 170 8.42 22.59 19.25
N GLN A 171 8.43 22.01 18.06
CA GLN A 171 7.41 21.05 17.60
C GLN A 171 7.60 19.65 18.24
N GLY A 172 8.70 19.45 18.98
CA GLY A 172 9.10 18.23 19.66
C GLY A 172 9.38 17.04 18.74
N HIS A 173 9.97 17.32 17.59
CA HIS A 173 10.57 16.31 16.72
C HIS A 173 12.01 16.03 17.15
N LYS A 174 12.43 14.78 17.00
CA LYS A 174 13.86 14.44 17.08
C LYS A 174 14.60 15.06 15.91
N LEU A 175 15.78 15.61 16.18
CA LEU A 175 16.62 16.19 15.15
C LEU A 175 17.16 15.08 14.24
N PRO A 176 16.96 15.15 12.92
CA PRO A 176 17.58 14.23 11.99
C PRO A 176 19.11 14.42 12.00
N GLY A 177 19.84 13.32 12.06
CA GLY A 177 21.32 13.34 12.05
C GLY A 177 21.92 13.21 10.65
N THR A 178 21.14 12.78 9.66
CA THR A 178 21.57 12.55 8.28
C THR A 178 20.58 13.16 7.28
N GLN A 179 21.03 13.43 6.06
CA GLN A 179 20.20 13.85 4.93
C GLN A 179 19.01 12.91 4.74
N THR A 180 19.24 11.61 4.88
CA THR A 180 18.20 10.58 4.77
C THR A 180 17.08 10.78 5.78
N GLN A 181 17.46 10.98 7.05
CA GLN A 181 16.49 11.23 8.12
C GLN A 181 15.81 12.59 7.94
N ALA A 182 16.52 13.62 7.46
CA ALA A 182 15.94 14.94 7.21
C ALA A 182 14.90 14.92 6.07
N HIS A 183 15.20 14.23 4.97
CA HIS A 183 14.26 14.03 3.86
C HIS A 183 13.06 13.19 4.30
N GLY A 184 13.29 12.11 5.06
CA GLY A 184 12.23 11.29 5.65
C GLY A 184 11.32 12.12 6.55
N LEU A 185 11.90 12.95 7.43
CA LEU A 185 11.15 13.84 8.31
C LEU A 185 10.37 14.89 7.52
N ALA A 186 10.96 15.50 6.49
CA ALA A 186 10.23 16.44 5.64
C ALA A 186 9.02 15.77 4.97
N ASN A 187 9.18 14.54 4.48
CA ASN A 187 8.06 13.82 3.90
C ASN A 187 6.99 13.50 4.95
N ALA A 188 7.39 13.08 6.16
CA ALA A 188 6.47 12.75 7.24
C ALA A 188 5.67 13.98 7.70
N LEU A 189 6.34 15.12 7.82
CA LEU A 189 5.75 16.41 8.20
C LEU A 189 4.92 17.06 7.09
N SER A 190 5.02 16.57 5.86
CA SER A 190 4.23 17.09 4.74
C SER A 190 2.82 16.50 4.66
N PHE A 191 2.51 15.45 5.44
CA PHE A 191 1.16 14.89 5.51
C PHE A 191 0.29 15.65 6.51
N ASP A 192 -0.81 16.26 6.04
CA ASP A 192 -1.83 16.80 6.94
C ASP A 192 -2.81 15.69 7.33
N LEU A 193 -2.44 14.94 8.37
CA LEU A 193 -3.33 13.93 8.94
C LEU A 193 -4.59 14.53 9.57
N VAL A 194 -4.57 15.81 9.99
CA VAL A 194 -5.68 16.42 10.73
C VAL A 194 -6.90 16.57 9.85
N HIS A 195 -6.74 17.00 8.61
CA HIS A 195 -7.84 17.09 7.65
C HIS A 195 -8.46 15.71 7.32
N ARG A 196 -7.65 14.65 7.43
CA ARG A 196 -8.06 13.27 7.13
C ARG A 196 -8.82 12.62 8.30
N MET A 197 -8.71 13.16 9.52
CA MET A 197 -9.47 12.66 10.67
C MET A 197 -10.99 12.91 10.50
N PRO A 198 -11.86 11.99 10.94
CA PRO A 198 -13.32 12.18 10.89
C PRO A 198 -13.74 13.43 11.68
N GLY A 199 -14.25 14.46 10.99
CA GLY A 199 -14.67 15.72 11.61
C GLY A 199 -13.53 16.69 11.93
N ALA A 200 -12.59 16.89 11.00
CA ALA A 200 -11.43 17.79 11.13
C ALA A 200 -11.75 19.25 11.52
N ASP A 201 -13.00 19.71 11.36
CA ASP A 201 -13.46 21.02 11.83
C ASP A 201 -13.72 21.05 13.36
N ALA A 202 -13.70 19.89 14.02
CA ALA A 202 -13.98 19.69 15.45
C ALA A 202 -12.92 18.85 16.21
N GLY A 203 -11.91 18.27 15.54
CA GLY A 203 -10.77 17.63 16.20
C GLY A 203 -10.71 16.10 16.17
N GLY A 204 -11.41 15.44 15.23
CA GLY A 204 -11.32 13.99 15.05
C GLY A 204 -12.12 13.23 16.11
N VAL A 205 -13.14 12.46 15.71
CA VAL A 205 -13.89 11.62 16.67
C VAL A 205 -12.99 10.47 17.13
N ARG A 206 -12.56 10.49 18.40
CA ARG A 206 -11.76 9.42 19.02
C ARG A 206 -12.65 8.34 19.60
N HIS A 207 -12.26 7.08 19.45
CA HIS A 207 -12.92 5.96 20.12
C HIS A 207 -12.54 5.94 21.61
N ILE A 208 -13.40 6.50 22.45
CA ILE A 208 -13.17 6.54 23.90
C ILE A 208 -13.71 5.31 24.64
N ALA A 209 -14.35 4.36 23.95
CA ALA A 209 -14.98 3.19 24.58
C ALA A 209 -13.97 2.39 25.44
N ALA A 210 -12.75 2.19 24.93
CA ALA A 210 -11.67 1.51 25.64
C ALA A 210 -11.16 2.29 26.87
N LEU A 211 -11.50 3.58 27.00
CA LEU A 211 -11.14 4.42 28.16
C LEU A 211 -12.14 4.30 29.31
N LEU A 212 -13.33 3.72 29.08
CA LEU A 212 -14.40 3.70 30.08
C LEU A 212 -14.24 2.52 31.04
N ASN A 213 -14.16 2.80 32.33
CA ASN A 213 -14.17 1.76 33.37
C ASN A 213 -15.58 1.17 33.57
N LYS A 214 -15.68 0.06 34.33
CA LYS A 214 -16.96 -0.63 34.59
C LYS A 214 -18.05 0.30 35.15
N THR A 215 -17.69 1.29 35.96
CA THR A 215 -18.63 2.25 36.56
C THR A 215 -19.13 3.25 35.51
N GLU A 216 -18.23 3.76 34.67
CA GLU A 216 -18.56 4.65 33.55
C GLU A 216 -19.42 3.96 32.51
N LEU A 217 -19.10 2.71 32.16
CA LEU A 217 -19.93 1.88 31.28
C LEU A 217 -21.35 1.70 31.82
N ARG A 218 -21.52 1.48 33.14
CA ARG A 218 -22.85 1.40 33.76
C ARG A 218 -23.60 2.73 33.68
N LYS A 219 -22.93 3.86 33.94
CA LYS A 219 -23.53 5.20 33.83
C LYS A 219 -23.98 5.51 32.41
N MET A 220 -23.14 5.20 31.41
CA MET A 220 -23.46 5.35 29.99
C MET A 220 -24.67 4.50 29.60
N LYS A 221 -24.68 3.20 29.96
CA LYS A 221 -25.80 2.30 29.68
C LYS A 221 -27.12 2.79 30.29
N ALA A 222 -27.10 3.37 31.49
CA ALA A 222 -28.28 3.97 32.11
C ALA A 222 -28.84 5.16 31.31
N VAL A 223 -27.99 6.07 30.83
CA VAL A 223 -28.42 7.21 29.99
C VAL A 223 -29.01 6.72 28.67
N VAL A 224 -28.35 5.78 28.00
CA VAL A 224 -28.83 5.17 26.75
C VAL A 224 -30.18 4.49 26.95
N GLY A 225 -30.34 3.70 28.03
CA GLY A 225 -31.60 3.03 28.34
C GLY A 225 -32.77 3.99 28.53
N GLN A 226 -32.55 5.08 29.27
CA GLN A 226 -33.56 6.14 29.44
C GLN A 226 -33.91 6.84 28.12
N TRP A 227 -32.91 7.12 27.28
CA TRP A 227 -33.14 7.73 25.97
C TRP A 227 -33.96 6.81 25.07
N LYS A 228 -33.63 5.52 24.97
CA LYS A 228 -34.38 4.56 24.15
C LYS A 228 -35.84 4.47 24.60
N LEU A 229 -36.10 4.39 25.90
CA LEU A 229 -37.46 4.36 26.45
C LEU A 229 -38.31 5.57 26.04
N LYS A 230 -37.71 6.77 25.93
CA LYS A 230 -38.40 7.98 25.48
C LYS A 230 -38.69 8.01 23.98
N HIS A 231 -37.94 7.25 23.18
CA HIS A 231 -38.00 7.26 21.72
C HIS A 231 -38.61 5.99 21.12
N THR A 232 -39.10 5.06 21.94
CA THR A 232 -39.85 3.88 21.48
C THR A 232 -41.22 4.31 20.97
N SER A 233 -41.50 4.12 19.67
CA SER A 233 -42.86 4.24 19.11
C SER A 233 -43.75 3.09 19.61
N GLN A 234 -45.02 3.36 19.91
CA GLN A 234 -45.98 2.37 20.44
C GLN A 234 -46.43 1.27 19.44
N ALA A 235 -45.99 1.31 18.18
CA ALA A 235 -46.32 0.29 17.19
C ALA A 235 -45.11 -0.64 16.96
N PRO A 236 -45.23 -1.95 17.24
CA PRO A 236 -44.21 -2.92 16.84
C PRO A 236 -44.17 -2.98 15.32
N ASP A 237 -43.03 -2.67 14.71
CA ASP A 237 -42.78 -2.99 13.31
C ASP A 237 -42.71 -4.52 13.17
N PRO A 238 -43.67 -5.17 12.51
CA PRO A 238 -43.70 -6.63 12.38
C PRO A 238 -42.52 -7.18 11.56
N GLN A 239 -41.78 -6.32 10.84
CA GLN A 239 -40.55 -6.69 10.13
C GLN A 239 -39.27 -6.48 10.96
N ALA A 240 -39.39 -6.04 12.21
CA ALA A 240 -38.24 -5.83 13.08
C ALA A 240 -37.74 -7.17 13.64
N GLY A 241 -36.89 -7.86 12.86
CA GLY A 241 -36.14 -9.03 13.31
C GLY A 241 -35.21 -8.75 14.50
N ALA A 242 -34.26 -9.66 14.77
CA ALA A 242 -33.26 -9.47 15.83
C ALA A 242 -32.53 -8.12 15.66
N GLY A 243 -32.64 -7.23 16.65
CA GLY A 243 -32.07 -5.88 16.63
C GLY A 243 -33.07 -4.71 16.68
N ALA A 244 -34.38 -5.00 16.73
CA ALA A 244 -35.48 -4.02 16.81
C ALA A 244 -35.29 -2.93 17.89
N GLY A 245 -34.65 -3.27 19.01
CA GLY A 245 -34.39 -2.38 20.14
C GLY A 245 -32.97 -1.82 20.23
N SER A 246 -32.15 -1.92 19.18
CA SER A 246 -30.77 -1.40 19.20
C SER A 246 -30.75 0.14 19.11
N LEU A 247 -29.85 0.79 19.86
CA LEU A 247 -29.67 2.25 19.79
C LEU A 247 -29.40 2.74 18.37
N LEU A 248 -28.59 2.02 17.59
CA LEU A 248 -28.28 2.39 16.22
C LEU A 248 -29.55 2.45 15.37
N ARG A 249 -30.42 1.43 15.45
CA ARG A 249 -31.69 1.42 14.70
C ARG A 249 -32.64 2.52 15.18
N SER A 250 -32.70 2.77 16.49
CA SER A 250 -33.48 3.88 17.05
C SER A 250 -33.00 5.25 16.57
N LEU A 251 -31.69 5.45 16.36
CA LEU A 251 -31.19 6.69 15.77
C LEU A 251 -31.46 6.73 14.26
N VAL A 252 -31.29 5.62 13.55
CA VAL A 252 -31.62 5.55 12.11
C VAL A 252 -33.08 5.87 11.85
N SER A 253 -34.01 5.42 12.70
CA SER A 253 -35.45 5.69 12.51
C SER A 253 -35.78 7.18 12.54
N THR A 254 -35.04 7.99 13.31
CA THR A 254 -35.18 9.46 13.39
C THR A 254 -34.65 10.21 12.16
N LEU A 255 -33.90 9.54 11.27
CA LEU A 255 -33.32 10.18 10.09
C LEU A 255 -34.36 10.46 8.99
N ALA A 256 -34.12 11.54 8.25
CA ALA A 256 -34.88 11.87 7.05
C ALA A 256 -34.76 10.77 5.97
N ALA A 257 -35.80 10.60 5.14
CA ALA A 257 -35.82 9.59 4.08
C ALA A 257 -34.68 9.75 3.06
N SER A 258 -34.23 10.98 2.81
CA SER A 258 -33.08 11.27 1.95
C SER A 258 -31.77 10.67 2.51
N THR A 259 -31.52 10.82 3.81
CA THR A 259 -30.33 10.24 4.48
C THR A 259 -30.40 8.72 4.52
N LYS A 260 -31.59 8.13 4.74
CA LYS A 260 -31.77 6.67 4.72
C LYS A 260 -31.37 6.04 3.39
N LYS A 261 -31.67 6.69 2.26
CA LYS A 261 -31.23 6.23 0.92
C LYS A 261 -29.70 6.20 0.78
N VAL A 262 -28.99 7.16 1.37
CA VAL A 262 -27.52 7.26 1.29
C VAL A 262 -26.82 6.15 2.08
N ILE A 263 -27.48 5.46 3.01
CA ILE A 263 -26.85 4.43 3.85
C ILE A 263 -26.25 3.30 3.01
N ALA A 264 -26.98 2.83 1.99
CA ALA A 264 -26.53 1.75 1.12
C ALA A 264 -25.41 2.21 0.18
N ASP A 265 -25.51 3.42 -0.37
CA ASP A 265 -24.59 3.93 -1.40
C ASP A 265 -23.29 4.49 -0.79
N ASN A 266 -23.39 5.13 0.37
CA ASN A 266 -22.28 5.79 1.05
C ASN A 266 -22.45 5.73 2.59
N PRO A 267 -22.17 4.57 3.21
CA PRO A 267 -22.33 4.38 4.64
C PRO A 267 -21.42 5.31 5.47
N SER A 268 -20.31 5.78 4.91
CA SER A 268 -19.42 6.74 5.59
C SER A 268 -20.09 8.11 5.76
N LEU A 269 -20.70 8.63 4.69
CA LEU A 269 -21.41 9.89 4.70
C LEU A 269 -22.69 9.80 5.55
N ALA A 270 -23.42 8.68 5.44
CA ALA A 270 -24.62 8.47 6.23
C ALA A 270 -24.33 8.37 7.73
N LEU A 271 -23.22 7.72 8.13
CA LEU A 271 -22.78 7.70 9.54
C LEU A 271 -22.42 9.12 10.03
N ASP A 272 -21.72 9.90 9.21
CA ASP A 272 -21.34 11.29 9.50
C ASP A 272 -22.57 12.20 9.73
N GLN A 273 -23.62 12.01 8.92
CA GLN A 273 -24.91 12.68 9.07
C GLN A 273 -25.67 12.20 10.30
N LEU A 274 -25.67 10.88 10.58
CA LEU A 274 -26.34 10.29 11.73
C LEU A 274 -25.76 10.83 13.04
N ILE A 275 -24.44 10.80 13.21
CA ILE A 275 -23.82 11.23 14.47
C ILE A 275 -23.99 12.73 14.72
N ARG A 276 -24.25 13.53 13.68
CA ARG A 276 -24.54 14.97 13.77
C ARG A 276 -26.02 15.31 13.85
N SER A 277 -26.92 14.33 13.84
CA SER A 277 -28.34 14.60 13.99
C SER A 277 -28.62 15.26 15.35
N PRO A 278 -29.67 16.10 15.48
CA PRO A 278 -30.01 16.74 16.74
C PRO A 278 -30.14 15.73 17.89
N ASP A 279 -30.86 14.61 17.65
CA ASP A 279 -31.10 13.56 18.65
C ASP A 279 -29.81 12.85 19.06
N ALA A 280 -28.94 12.55 18.10
CA ALA A 280 -27.63 11.94 18.34
C ALA A 280 -26.72 12.85 19.19
N GLN A 281 -26.71 14.14 18.89
CA GLN A 281 -25.93 15.14 19.63
C GLN A 281 -26.51 15.40 21.04
N GLU A 282 -27.82 15.39 21.20
CA GLU A 282 -28.47 15.49 22.52
C GLU A 282 -28.08 14.31 23.41
N LEU A 283 -28.20 13.08 22.88
CA LEU A 283 -27.78 11.86 23.60
C LEU A 283 -26.28 11.90 23.93
N GLY A 284 -25.44 12.27 22.97
CA GLY A 284 -23.99 12.42 23.15
C GLY A 284 -23.63 13.38 24.30
N LYS A 285 -24.26 14.56 24.33
CA LYS A 285 -24.08 15.55 25.41
C LYS A 285 -24.55 15.03 26.77
N ALA A 286 -25.68 14.33 26.80
CA ALA A 286 -26.21 13.73 28.03
C ALA A 286 -25.25 12.67 28.60
N ILE A 287 -24.67 11.83 27.74
CA ILE A 287 -23.66 10.84 28.13
C ILE A 287 -22.39 11.55 28.61
N GLN A 288 -21.87 12.51 27.85
CA GLN A 288 -20.66 13.29 28.21
C GLN A 288 -20.80 13.92 29.59
N HIS A 289 -21.93 14.58 29.86
CA HIS A 289 -22.23 15.19 31.15
C HIS A 289 -22.26 14.15 32.28
N LYS A 290 -22.91 12.99 32.05
CA LYS A 290 -23.00 11.92 33.06
C LYS A 290 -21.64 11.28 33.37
N LEU A 291 -20.77 11.19 32.37
CA LEU A 291 -19.42 10.62 32.49
C LEU A 291 -18.40 11.62 33.05
N LYS A 292 -18.71 12.92 33.09
CA LYS A 292 -17.74 14.00 33.38
C LYS A 292 -16.55 13.98 32.42
N SER A 293 -16.78 13.58 31.17
CA SER A 293 -15.77 13.54 30.12
C SER A 293 -15.33 14.95 29.73
N ALA A 294 -14.13 15.06 29.14
CA ALA A 294 -13.58 16.32 28.66
C ALA A 294 -14.59 17.09 27.78
N VAL A 295 -14.71 18.39 28.02
CA VAL A 295 -15.50 19.28 27.16
C VAL A 295 -14.63 19.69 25.98
N SER A 296 -14.90 19.08 24.82
CA SER A 296 -14.28 19.40 23.54
C SER A 296 -15.34 19.56 22.45
N PRO A 297 -15.02 20.16 21.29
CA PRO A 297 -15.94 20.24 20.16
C PRO A 297 -16.44 18.87 19.66
N THR A 298 -15.67 17.79 19.87
CA THR A 298 -16.04 16.41 19.51
C THR A 298 -16.60 15.58 20.66
N GLY A 299 -16.52 16.03 21.92
CA GLY A 299 -16.75 15.19 23.09
C GLY A 299 -18.13 14.53 23.16
N ALA A 300 -19.18 15.21 22.68
CA ALA A 300 -20.52 14.61 22.56
C ALA A 300 -20.56 13.47 21.52
N THR A 301 -19.83 13.63 20.41
CA THR A 301 -19.76 12.65 19.33
C THR A 301 -18.91 11.44 19.74
N GLU A 302 -17.82 11.67 20.47
CA GLU A 302 -16.99 10.62 21.09
C GLU A 302 -17.82 9.80 22.09
N ALA A 303 -18.60 10.46 22.95
CA ALA A 303 -19.48 9.80 23.91
C ALA A 303 -20.58 8.97 23.24
N LEU A 304 -21.20 9.50 22.19
CA LEU A 304 -22.21 8.79 21.40
C LEU A 304 -21.62 7.56 20.70
N THR A 305 -20.50 7.71 20.01
CA THR A 305 -19.87 6.60 19.27
C THR A 305 -19.37 5.51 20.22
N ALA A 306 -18.88 5.87 21.40
CA ALA A 306 -18.56 4.90 22.45
C ALA A 306 -19.79 4.12 22.92
N ALA A 307 -20.95 4.78 23.08
CA ALA A 307 -22.19 4.10 23.44
C ALA A 307 -22.68 3.14 22.34
N LEU A 308 -22.63 3.57 21.07
CA LEU A 308 -22.98 2.74 19.93
C LEU A 308 -22.07 1.49 19.84
N LEU A 309 -20.75 1.67 19.95
CA LEU A 309 -19.79 0.56 19.95
C LEU A 309 -20.06 -0.41 21.11
N GLN A 310 -20.29 0.11 22.31
CA GLN A 310 -20.54 -0.71 23.50
C GLN A 310 -21.87 -1.49 23.44
N GLU A 311 -22.87 -1.03 22.67
CA GLU A 311 -24.12 -1.78 22.46
C GLU A 311 -23.99 -2.81 21.34
N LEU A 312 -23.26 -2.48 20.26
CA LEU A 312 -22.98 -3.40 19.16
C LEU A 312 -22.02 -4.52 19.56
N ASP A 313 -21.02 -4.20 20.38
CA ASP A 313 -20.03 -5.15 20.88
C ASP A 313 -19.79 -4.98 22.39
N PRO A 314 -20.63 -5.61 23.23
CA PRO A 314 -20.65 -5.32 24.65
C PRO A 314 -19.56 -5.97 25.49
N ASP A 315 -18.75 -6.87 24.92
CA ASP A 315 -17.84 -7.73 25.65
C ASP A 315 -16.37 -7.28 25.50
N PRO A 316 -15.80 -6.61 26.52
CA PRO A 316 -14.42 -6.11 26.46
C PRO A 316 -13.37 -7.22 26.60
N ASP A 317 -13.74 -8.44 26.99
CA ASP A 317 -12.82 -9.56 27.23
C ASP A 317 -12.58 -10.41 25.95
N LYS A 318 -13.24 -10.08 24.83
CA LYS A 318 -13.06 -10.76 23.54
C LYS A 318 -11.77 -10.36 22.83
N SER A 319 -11.33 -11.24 21.91
CA SER A 319 -10.31 -10.89 20.93
C SER A 319 -10.69 -9.60 20.21
N ARG A 320 -9.75 -8.66 20.05
CA ARG A 320 -9.92 -7.46 19.20
C ARG A 320 -10.29 -7.77 17.74
N PHE A 321 -10.01 -8.99 17.31
CA PHE A 321 -10.36 -9.50 15.98
C PHE A 321 -11.83 -9.95 15.89
N ASN A 322 -12.51 -10.11 17.03
CA ASN A 322 -13.91 -10.52 17.11
C ASN A 322 -14.79 -9.30 17.35
N LEU A 323 -15.53 -8.89 16.34
CA LEU A 323 -16.44 -7.75 16.38
C LEU A 323 -17.89 -8.22 16.37
N ALA A 324 -18.62 -7.89 17.43
CA ALA A 324 -20.03 -8.25 17.60
C ALA A 324 -20.31 -9.77 17.45
N GLY A 325 -19.33 -10.63 17.75
CA GLY A 325 -19.42 -12.08 17.61
C GLY A 325 -18.86 -12.64 16.29
N TYR A 326 -18.37 -11.79 15.38
CA TYR A 326 -17.72 -12.19 14.13
C TYR A 326 -16.21 -11.97 14.19
N ASN A 327 -15.43 -13.04 14.02
CA ASN A 327 -13.97 -12.92 13.88
C ASN A 327 -13.61 -12.49 12.44
N LEU A 328 -13.11 -11.26 12.28
CA LEU A 328 -12.69 -10.72 10.97
C LEU A 328 -11.54 -11.50 10.34
N TYR A 329 -10.64 -12.04 11.16
CA TYR A 329 -9.40 -12.69 10.74
C TYR A 329 -9.47 -14.21 10.87
N LYS A 330 -10.68 -14.78 10.83
CA LYS A 330 -10.94 -16.22 10.79
C LYS A 330 -10.38 -16.87 9.51
N SER A 331 -10.13 -18.18 9.58
CA SER A 331 -9.56 -18.99 8.49
C SER A 331 -10.30 -18.83 7.17
N GLU A 332 -11.62 -18.67 7.18
CA GLU A 332 -12.43 -18.60 5.96
C GLU A 332 -12.22 -17.30 5.18
N ASN A 333 -11.63 -16.27 5.81
CA ASN A 333 -11.31 -15.00 5.16
C ASN A 333 -9.89 -14.96 4.57
N VAL A 334 -9.05 -15.97 4.83
CA VAL A 334 -7.71 -16.05 4.22
C VAL A 334 -7.86 -16.10 2.68
N GLY A 335 -7.08 -15.28 1.98
CA GLY A 335 -7.17 -15.11 0.53
C GLY A 335 -8.29 -14.18 0.06
N ALA A 336 -9.13 -13.65 0.96
CA ALA A 336 -10.17 -12.69 0.61
C ALA A 336 -9.62 -11.25 0.53
N SER A 337 -10.18 -10.45 -0.38
CA SER A 337 -9.92 -9.01 -0.46
C SER A 337 -10.65 -8.25 0.66
N ALA A 338 -10.22 -7.02 0.93
CA ALA A 338 -10.88 -6.14 1.90
C ALA A 338 -12.40 -6.02 1.64
N VAL A 339 -12.78 -5.81 0.37
CA VAL A 339 -14.18 -5.68 -0.06
C VAL A 339 -15.00 -6.91 0.29
N GLU A 340 -14.45 -8.11 0.06
CA GLU A 340 -15.15 -9.36 0.36
C GLU A 340 -15.28 -9.59 1.88
N ILE A 341 -14.26 -9.26 2.66
CA ILE A 341 -14.32 -9.33 4.14
C ILE A 341 -15.39 -8.38 4.68
N VAL A 342 -15.39 -7.12 4.23
CA VAL A 342 -16.40 -6.12 4.62
C VAL A 342 -17.81 -6.58 4.24
N LYS A 343 -17.99 -7.14 3.04
CA LYS A 343 -19.27 -7.69 2.59
C LYS A 343 -19.76 -8.81 3.51
N ARG A 344 -18.93 -9.82 3.77
CA ARG A 344 -19.28 -10.95 4.67
C ARG A 344 -19.62 -10.48 6.07
N PHE A 345 -18.87 -9.52 6.60
CA PHE A 345 -19.11 -8.95 7.92
C PHE A 345 -20.41 -8.14 7.95
N THR A 346 -20.67 -7.33 6.93
CA THR A 346 -21.93 -6.56 6.81
C THR A 346 -23.13 -7.50 6.75
N THR A 347 -23.08 -8.55 5.92
CA THR A 347 -24.13 -9.58 5.85
C THR A 347 -24.36 -10.27 7.19
N TYR A 348 -23.30 -10.56 7.95
CA TYR A 348 -23.45 -11.08 9.31
C TYR A 348 -24.21 -10.12 10.22
N LEU A 349 -23.92 -8.81 10.16
CA LEU A 349 -24.56 -7.79 10.98
C LEU A 349 -26.03 -7.55 10.64
N GLU A 350 -26.49 -7.91 9.43
CA GLU A 350 -27.93 -7.86 9.08
C GLU A 350 -28.76 -8.68 10.07
N THR A 351 -28.23 -9.81 10.56
CA THR A 351 -28.87 -10.65 11.59
C THR A 351 -28.88 -10.04 13.00
N LYS A 352 -28.12 -8.96 13.22
CA LYS A 352 -27.93 -8.32 14.53
C LYS A 352 -28.65 -6.98 14.66
N VAL A 353 -28.63 -6.18 13.58
CA VAL A 353 -29.17 -4.81 13.58
C VAL A 353 -30.19 -4.57 12.47
N GLY A 354 -30.43 -5.56 11.59
CA GLY A 354 -31.26 -5.44 10.41
C GLY A 354 -30.51 -4.92 9.18
N VAL A 355 -31.08 -5.15 7.99
CA VAL A 355 -30.46 -4.83 6.69
C VAL A 355 -30.13 -3.35 6.54
N GLU A 356 -31.02 -2.46 6.94
CA GLU A 356 -30.83 -1.00 6.80
C GLU A 356 -29.67 -0.47 7.68
N ALA A 357 -29.52 -0.98 8.91
CA ALA A 357 -28.52 -0.47 9.85
C ALA A 357 -27.16 -1.21 9.74
N ALA A 358 -27.11 -2.36 9.09
CA ALA A 358 -25.90 -3.20 9.01
C ALA A 358 -24.69 -2.47 8.38
N PRO A 359 -24.81 -1.70 7.28
CA PRO A 359 -23.68 -0.97 6.72
C PRO A 359 -23.10 0.09 7.67
N LEU A 360 -23.95 0.75 8.48
CA LEU A 360 -23.51 1.73 9.48
C LEU A 360 -22.82 1.04 10.66
N ALA A 361 -23.37 -0.09 11.13
CA ALA A 361 -22.75 -0.89 12.18
C ALA A 361 -21.38 -1.42 11.73
N ALA A 362 -21.27 -1.91 10.49
CA ALA A 362 -20.01 -2.35 9.91
C ALA A 362 -18.99 -1.20 9.87
N ARG A 363 -19.39 -0.03 9.34
CA ARG A 363 -18.51 1.15 9.27
C ARG A 363 -18.00 1.57 10.66
N LEU A 364 -18.88 1.59 11.66
CA LEU A 364 -18.53 1.98 13.02
C LEU A 364 -17.57 0.96 13.70
N LEU A 365 -17.90 -0.34 13.64
CA LEU A 365 -17.06 -1.39 14.24
C LEU A 365 -15.69 -1.48 13.58
N LEU A 366 -15.64 -1.42 12.23
CA LEU A 366 -14.37 -1.45 11.49
C LEU A 366 -13.52 -0.22 11.79
N SER A 367 -14.12 0.96 11.95
CA SER A 367 -13.35 2.18 12.28
C SER A 367 -12.64 2.08 13.63
N ALA A 368 -13.19 1.29 14.55
CA ALA A 368 -12.64 1.12 15.88
C ALA A 368 -11.57 0.02 15.97
N ALA A 369 -11.66 -1.03 15.14
CA ALA A 369 -10.89 -2.25 15.37
C ALA A 369 -10.18 -2.85 14.14
N ALA A 370 -10.58 -2.47 12.91
CA ALA A 370 -9.92 -2.92 11.68
C ALA A 370 -9.95 -1.81 10.62
N PRO A 371 -9.32 -0.65 10.89
CA PRO A 371 -9.37 0.51 10.03
C PRO A 371 -8.73 0.26 8.65
N GLU A 372 -7.88 -0.75 8.51
CA GLU A 372 -7.30 -1.13 7.20
C GLU A 372 -8.34 -1.59 6.19
N LEU A 373 -9.49 -2.10 6.66
CA LEU A 373 -10.61 -2.50 5.82
C LEU A 373 -11.43 -1.30 5.32
N LEU A 374 -11.15 -0.09 5.81
CA LEU A 374 -11.84 1.15 5.45
C LEU A 374 -11.02 2.09 4.55
N VAL A 375 -9.75 1.78 4.30
CA VAL A 375 -8.87 2.53 3.41
C VAL A 375 -9.42 2.51 1.97
N LYS A 376 -9.23 3.61 1.25
CA LYS A 376 -9.76 3.77 -0.11
C LYS A 376 -8.83 3.16 -1.16
N ASN A 377 -9.41 2.71 -2.27
CA ASN A 377 -8.68 2.22 -3.45
C ASN A 377 -7.72 1.05 -3.15
N ILE A 378 -8.15 0.11 -2.31
CA ILE A 378 -7.42 -1.14 -2.07
C ILE A 378 -7.59 -2.04 -3.31
N PRO A 379 -6.50 -2.48 -3.95
CA PRO A 379 -6.59 -3.33 -5.13
C PRO A 379 -7.04 -4.75 -4.74
N PRO A 380 -7.87 -5.44 -5.55
CA PRO A 380 -8.45 -6.73 -5.17
C PRO A 380 -7.46 -7.87 -4.90
N ASN A 381 -6.23 -7.77 -5.43
CA ASN A 381 -5.16 -8.74 -5.22
C ASN A 381 -4.38 -8.52 -3.91
N LEU A 382 -4.60 -7.41 -3.20
CA LEU A 382 -4.11 -7.24 -1.83
C LEU A 382 -5.06 -7.98 -0.87
N VAL A 383 -4.72 -9.25 -0.60
CA VAL A 383 -5.59 -10.19 0.13
C VAL A 383 -5.07 -10.51 1.53
N TYR A 384 -5.99 -10.76 2.46
CA TYR A 384 -5.65 -11.18 3.82
C TYR A 384 -4.84 -12.49 3.82
N GLY A 385 -3.75 -12.51 4.59
CA GLY A 385 -2.78 -13.61 4.64
C GLY A 385 -1.52 -13.38 3.80
N SER A 386 -1.54 -12.43 2.87
CA SER A 386 -0.33 -12.02 2.13
C SER A 386 0.64 -11.22 3.01
N HIS A 387 1.93 -11.29 2.70
CA HIS A 387 2.94 -10.45 3.37
C HIS A 387 2.68 -8.95 3.13
N THR A 388 2.23 -8.59 1.93
CA THR A 388 1.86 -7.22 1.56
C THR A 388 0.65 -6.71 2.35
N TRP A 389 -0.33 -7.58 2.67
CA TRP A 389 -1.44 -7.21 3.55
C TRP A 389 -0.95 -6.95 4.97
N ALA A 390 -0.07 -7.80 5.49
CA ALA A 390 0.50 -7.61 6.83
C ALA A 390 1.22 -6.26 6.92
N ASP A 391 2.09 -5.97 5.96
CA ASP A 391 2.83 -4.71 5.95
C ASP A 391 1.90 -3.49 5.73
N PHE A 392 0.85 -3.62 4.92
CA PHE A 392 -0.19 -2.59 4.77
C PHE A 392 -0.96 -2.34 6.08
N SER A 393 -1.38 -3.38 6.79
CA SER A 393 -2.01 -3.25 8.10
C SER A 393 -1.07 -2.56 9.12
N ILE A 394 0.25 -2.83 9.07
CA ILE A 394 1.23 -2.11 9.89
C ILE A 394 1.25 -0.62 9.53
N ALA A 395 1.25 -0.29 8.23
CA ALA A 395 1.22 1.10 7.78
C ALA A 395 -0.04 1.83 8.23
N VAL A 396 -1.20 1.17 8.19
CA VAL A 396 -2.46 1.70 8.73
C VAL A 396 -2.35 1.91 10.24
N ALA A 397 -1.82 0.95 10.99
CA ALA A 397 -1.65 1.08 12.43
C ALA A 397 -0.76 2.28 12.82
N LEU A 398 0.29 2.58 12.02
CA LEU A 398 1.12 3.77 12.21
C LEU A 398 0.36 5.08 11.97
N VAL A 399 -0.53 5.12 10.96
CA VAL A 399 -1.41 6.28 10.74
C VAL A 399 -2.34 6.45 11.93
N GLU A 400 -2.98 5.37 12.35
CA GLU A 400 -3.99 5.38 13.41
C GLU A 400 -3.37 5.78 14.76
N GLN A 401 -2.16 5.32 15.08
CA GLN A 401 -1.44 5.71 16.29
C GLN A 401 -1.25 7.24 16.41
N GLU A 402 -1.05 7.92 15.29
CA GLU A 402 -0.85 9.38 15.25
C GLU A 402 -2.19 10.13 15.09
N ALA A 403 -3.09 9.62 14.27
CA ALA A 403 -4.37 10.23 13.94
C ALA A 403 -5.49 9.18 13.78
N HIS A 404 -6.14 8.84 14.90
CA HIS A 404 -7.27 7.91 14.90
C HIS A 404 -8.35 8.28 13.85
N GLY A 405 -8.77 7.29 13.08
CA GLY A 405 -9.76 7.37 12.00
C GLY A 405 -9.25 7.96 10.69
N ALA A 406 -8.01 8.47 10.62
CA ALA A 406 -7.50 9.16 9.43
C ALA A 406 -7.31 8.20 8.24
N SER A 407 -6.91 6.95 8.49
CA SER A 407 -6.64 5.98 7.43
C SER A 407 -7.87 5.69 6.56
N ALA A 408 -9.07 5.73 7.14
CA ALA A 408 -10.34 5.54 6.43
C ALA A 408 -10.64 6.65 5.39
N ASN A 409 -9.89 7.75 5.43
CA ASN A 409 -9.95 8.84 4.46
C ASN A 409 -8.72 8.91 3.56
N MET A 410 -7.79 7.96 3.67
CA MET A 410 -6.59 7.85 2.83
C MET A 410 -6.77 6.80 1.75
N THR A 411 -6.04 6.96 0.64
CA THR A 411 -5.82 5.90 -0.33
C THR A 411 -4.74 4.93 0.18
N LEU A 412 -4.68 3.71 -0.38
CA LEU A 412 -3.55 2.79 -0.14
C LEU A 412 -2.21 3.51 -0.34
N SER A 413 -2.06 4.24 -1.44
CA SER A 413 -0.85 4.99 -1.79
C SER A 413 -0.44 6.00 -0.72
N GLN A 414 -1.40 6.79 -0.22
CA GLN A 414 -1.17 7.77 0.83
C GLN A 414 -0.76 7.12 2.15
N VAL A 415 -1.40 6.01 2.55
CA VAL A 415 -1.05 5.27 3.78
C VAL A 415 0.39 4.75 3.71
N ILE A 416 0.74 4.13 2.58
CA ILE A 416 2.06 3.55 2.36
C ILE A 416 3.13 4.65 2.35
N SER A 417 2.87 5.77 1.68
CA SER A 417 3.78 6.91 1.62
C SER A 417 4.01 7.54 2.99
N TYR A 418 2.96 7.65 3.82
CA TYR A 418 3.08 8.12 5.19
C TYR A 418 3.94 7.18 6.03
N ALA A 419 3.67 5.87 5.97
CA ALA A 419 4.42 4.89 6.74
C ALA A 419 5.91 4.86 6.36
N ASP A 420 6.23 4.96 5.08
CA ASP A 420 7.61 5.04 4.59
C ASP A 420 8.37 6.26 5.15
N ALA A 421 7.70 7.41 5.15
CA ALA A 421 8.25 8.63 5.70
C ALA A 421 8.47 8.52 7.23
N GLN A 422 7.49 7.97 7.96
CA GLN A 422 7.62 7.71 9.40
C GLN A 422 8.79 6.77 9.70
N LEU A 423 8.90 5.65 8.98
CA LEU A 423 9.98 4.67 9.19
C LEU A 423 11.37 5.24 8.95
N SER A 424 11.50 6.22 8.06
CA SER A 424 12.77 6.93 7.82
C SER A 424 13.19 7.82 9.00
N THR A 425 12.26 8.18 9.88
CA THR A 425 12.49 9.00 11.09
C THR A 425 12.55 8.19 12.37
N LEU A 426 11.89 7.04 12.40
CA LEU A 426 11.86 6.14 13.54
C LEU A 426 13.20 5.38 13.59
N ASP A 427 14.05 5.69 14.56
CA ASP A 427 15.16 4.83 15.00
C ASP A 427 14.59 3.56 15.64
N GLY A 428 14.02 2.70 14.78
CA GLY A 428 12.84 1.88 15.04
C GLY A 428 12.73 1.27 16.44
N GLY A 429 11.89 1.92 17.23
CA GLY A 429 11.63 1.59 18.61
C GLY A 429 10.32 0.83 18.84
N ASP A 430 9.88 0.81 20.10
CA ASP A 430 8.69 0.12 20.61
C ASP A 430 7.37 0.59 19.95
N ALA A 431 7.32 1.79 19.36
CA ALA A 431 6.13 2.28 18.67
C ALA A 431 5.80 1.44 17.42
N LEU A 432 6.82 1.14 16.61
CA LEU A 432 6.67 0.23 15.47
C LEU A 432 6.33 -1.20 15.95
N ALA A 433 6.93 -1.64 17.07
CA ALA A 433 6.60 -2.93 17.66
C ALA A 433 5.16 -3.04 18.14
N ALA A 434 4.66 -1.99 18.80
CA ALA A 434 3.27 -1.88 19.22
C ALA A 434 2.31 -1.84 18.01
N ALA A 435 2.61 -1.01 17.01
CA ALA A 435 1.80 -0.89 15.80
C ALA A 435 1.78 -2.19 14.96
N SER A 436 2.85 -3.00 15.03
CA SER A 436 2.96 -4.21 14.21
C SER A 436 2.38 -5.48 14.84
N ALA A 437 2.17 -5.50 16.15
CA ALA A 437 1.80 -6.72 16.88
C ALA A 437 0.56 -7.40 16.27
N ASP A 438 -0.48 -6.63 15.99
CA ASP A 438 -1.79 -7.15 15.59
C ASP A 438 -1.77 -7.68 14.18
N SER A 439 -1.11 -6.93 13.29
CA SER A 439 -0.90 -7.33 11.90
C SER A 439 -0.07 -8.60 11.82
N LEU A 440 0.94 -8.76 12.70
CA LEU A 440 1.76 -9.97 12.77
C LEU A 440 0.98 -11.16 13.32
N ILE A 441 0.15 -10.97 14.34
CA ILE A 441 -0.73 -12.03 14.87
C ILE A 441 -1.73 -12.45 13.79
N ALA A 442 -2.43 -11.50 13.16
CA ALA A 442 -3.38 -11.79 12.10
C ALA A 442 -2.71 -12.54 10.94
N TRP A 443 -1.53 -12.10 10.50
CA TRP A 443 -0.77 -12.80 9.47
C TRP A 443 -0.33 -14.21 9.90
N GLY A 444 0.11 -14.36 11.15
CA GLY A 444 0.52 -15.64 11.72
C GLY A 444 -0.64 -16.64 11.81
N LEU A 445 -1.84 -16.17 12.17
CA LEU A 445 -3.07 -16.98 12.17
C LEU A 445 -3.47 -17.39 10.75
N ALA A 446 -3.45 -16.45 9.80
CA ALA A 446 -3.77 -16.72 8.40
C ALA A 446 -2.88 -17.81 7.79
N ASN A 447 -1.59 -17.78 8.14
CA ASN A 447 -0.57 -18.68 7.60
C ASN A 447 -0.31 -19.89 8.50
N GLN A 448 -1.13 -20.15 9.53
CA GLN A 448 -1.00 -21.29 10.44
C GLN A 448 0.36 -21.35 11.16
N VAL A 449 1.03 -20.20 11.31
CA VAL A 449 2.30 -20.07 12.04
C VAL A 449 2.04 -20.15 13.55
N ILE A 450 0.92 -19.58 13.99
CA ILE A 450 0.47 -19.61 15.38
C ILE A 450 -0.96 -20.17 15.44
N LYS A 451 -1.30 -20.77 16.57
CA LYS A 451 -2.63 -21.38 16.77
C LYS A 451 -3.63 -20.32 17.22
N SER A 452 -4.87 -20.45 16.77
CA SER A 452 -5.97 -19.61 17.25
C SER A 452 -6.22 -19.85 18.74
N ASN A 453 -6.33 -18.77 19.51
CA ASN A 453 -6.70 -18.82 20.93
C ASN A 453 -8.16 -18.34 21.09
N PRO A 454 -9.07 -19.15 21.64
CA PRO A 454 -10.46 -18.75 21.87
C PRO A 454 -10.63 -17.48 22.71
N LYS A 455 -9.68 -17.18 23.60
CA LYS A 455 -9.68 -15.98 24.43
C LYS A 455 -9.02 -14.77 23.76
N GLY A 456 -8.47 -14.93 22.55
CA GLY A 456 -7.83 -13.83 21.80
C GLY A 456 -6.57 -13.25 22.43
N ARG A 457 -5.91 -14.00 23.32
CA ARG A 457 -4.68 -13.59 23.99
C ARG A 457 -3.51 -14.32 23.36
N TYR A 458 -2.55 -13.56 22.86
CA TYR A 458 -1.35 -14.07 22.19
C TYR A 458 -0.12 -13.62 22.97
N ALA A 459 0.85 -14.51 23.08
CA ALA A 459 2.09 -14.23 23.80
C ALA A 459 3.09 -13.49 22.89
N LEU A 460 4.14 -12.94 23.47
CA LEU A 460 5.17 -12.25 22.70
C LEU A 460 5.88 -13.22 21.73
N GLU A 461 6.04 -14.46 22.17
CA GLU A 461 6.64 -15.55 21.42
C GLU A 461 5.85 -15.83 20.12
N ASP A 462 4.53 -15.68 20.15
CA ASP A 462 3.67 -15.82 18.97
C ASP A 462 3.97 -14.72 17.93
N ILE A 463 4.19 -13.48 18.39
CA ILE A 463 4.53 -12.33 17.56
C ILE A 463 5.94 -12.51 16.98
N GLU A 464 6.91 -12.91 17.81
CA GLU A 464 8.30 -13.17 17.38
C GLU A 464 8.38 -14.27 16.34
N GLN A 465 7.64 -15.37 16.55
CA GLN A 465 7.58 -16.49 15.63
C GLN A 465 6.93 -16.07 14.30
N SER A 466 5.81 -15.34 14.35
CA SER A 466 5.15 -14.81 13.15
C SER A 466 6.10 -13.90 12.35
N LEU A 467 6.81 -13.00 13.04
CA LEU A 467 7.79 -12.12 12.41
C LEU A 467 8.97 -12.89 11.81
N LYS A 468 9.49 -13.91 12.50
CA LYS A 468 10.59 -14.75 12.01
C LYS A 468 10.22 -15.45 10.70
N VAL A 469 9.03 -16.06 10.66
CA VAL A 469 8.54 -16.78 9.48
C VAL A 469 8.23 -15.81 8.34
N LEU A 470 7.60 -14.67 8.62
CA LEU A 470 7.36 -13.61 7.63
C LEU A 470 8.66 -13.11 6.99
N LYS A 471 9.71 -12.86 7.80
CA LYS A 471 11.03 -12.44 7.30
C LYS A 471 11.65 -13.50 6.38
N LYS A 472 11.54 -14.77 6.73
CA LYS A 472 12.03 -15.88 5.88
C LYS A 472 11.30 -15.90 4.54
N GLN A 473 9.97 -15.81 4.55
CA GLN A 473 9.16 -15.75 3.33
C GLN A 473 9.56 -14.55 2.46
N LYS A 474 9.65 -13.33 3.05
CA LYS A 474 10.06 -12.11 2.33
C LYS A 474 11.46 -12.25 1.71
N LYS A 475 12.41 -12.92 2.39
CA LYS A 475 13.76 -13.19 1.86
C LYS A 475 13.73 -14.12 0.64
N GLU A 476 12.97 -15.22 0.69
CA GLU A 476 12.82 -16.13 -0.46
C GLU A 476 12.14 -15.43 -1.64
N LEU A 477 11.10 -14.64 -1.39
CA LEU A 477 10.40 -13.86 -2.42
C LEU A 477 11.31 -12.79 -3.05
N ALA A 478 12.08 -12.07 -2.25
CA ALA A 478 13.03 -11.07 -2.74
C ALA A 478 14.12 -11.72 -3.61
N TRP A 479 14.65 -12.88 -3.20
CA TRP A 479 15.59 -13.65 -4.00
C TRP A 479 14.96 -14.10 -5.33
N ALA A 480 13.75 -14.67 -5.30
CA ALA A 480 13.08 -15.16 -6.51
C ALA A 480 12.77 -14.02 -7.48
N ARG A 481 12.37 -12.86 -6.98
CA ARG A 481 12.20 -11.65 -7.80
C ARG A 481 13.50 -11.25 -8.49
N VAL A 482 14.60 -11.16 -7.75
CA VAL A 482 15.91 -10.81 -8.32
C VAL A 482 16.29 -11.82 -9.38
N GLU A 483 16.10 -13.11 -9.12
CA GLU A 483 16.40 -14.17 -10.08
C GLU A 483 15.58 -14.05 -11.36
N LEU A 484 14.24 -13.95 -11.26
CA LEU A 484 13.33 -13.88 -12.40
C LEU A 484 13.54 -12.62 -13.28
N LEU A 485 14.14 -11.57 -12.73
CA LEU A 485 14.49 -10.35 -13.46
C LEU A 485 15.91 -10.39 -14.06
N LYS A 486 16.72 -11.43 -13.79
CA LYS A 486 18.05 -11.54 -14.40
C LYS A 486 17.92 -11.80 -15.90
N PRO A 487 18.67 -11.08 -16.74
CA PRO A 487 18.76 -11.43 -18.15
C PRO A 487 19.42 -12.81 -18.32
N ALA A 488 19.05 -13.52 -19.38
CA ALA A 488 19.70 -14.76 -19.75
C ALA A 488 21.17 -14.49 -20.10
N PRO A 489 22.13 -15.29 -19.61
CA PRO A 489 23.53 -15.13 -19.99
C PRO A 489 23.69 -15.39 -21.49
N THR A 490 24.47 -14.56 -22.18
CA THR A 490 24.78 -14.77 -23.60
C THR A 490 26.22 -15.27 -23.77
N ARG A 491 26.46 -16.05 -24.83
CA ARG A 491 27.82 -16.50 -25.15
C ARG A 491 28.74 -15.31 -25.44
N GLU A 492 28.21 -14.31 -26.14
CA GLU A 492 28.95 -13.10 -26.51
C GLU A 492 29.42 -12.30 -25.30
N GLU A 493 28.57 -12.07 -24.29
CA GLU A 493 28.96 -11.33 -23.10
C GLU A 493 30.05 -12.04 -22.30
N LEU A 494 29.95 -13.36 -22.17
CA LEU A 494 30.97 -14.18 -21.49
C LEU A 494 32.30 -14.15 -22.27
N ALA A 495 32.23 -14.33 -23.58
CA ALA A 495 33.41 -14.28 -24.45
C ALA A 495 34.06 -12.89 -24.43
N LEU A 496 33.26 -11.82 -24.43
CA LEU A 496 33.72 -10.44 -24.36
C LEU A 496 34.42 -10.14 -23.02
N ALA A 497 33.86 -10.60 -21.91
CA ALA A 497 34.45 -10.45 -20.59
C ALA A 497 35.81 -11.16 -20.50
N GLU A 498 35.89 -12.39 -21.01
CA GLU A 498 37.12 -13.16 -21.04
C GLU A 498 38.17 -12.56 -21.99
N PHE A 499 37.74 -12.10 -23.17
CA PHE A 499 38.63 -11.43 -24.13
C PHE A 499 39.24 -10.16 -23.53
N LYS A 500 38.45 -9.34 -22.84
CA LYS A 500 38.93 -8.13 -22.16
C LYS A 500 39.85 -8.42 -20.98
N ARG A 501 39.75 -9.59 -20.34
CA ARG A 501 40.68 -10.02 -19.28
C ARG A 501 42.10 -10.18 -19.83
N VAL A 502 42.25 -10.76 -21.02
CA VAL A 502 43.56 -11.02 -21.66
C VAL A 502 44.04 -9.81 -22.47
N PHE A 503 43.11 -9.10 -23.12
CA PHE A 503 43.35 -7.96 -24.01
C PHE A 503 42.55 -6.71 -23.59
N PRO A 504 42.90 -6.04 -22.47
CA PRO A 504 42.08 -4.96 -21.90
C PRO A 504 42.01 -3.69 -22.77
N ASN A 505 43.01 -3.44 -23.60
CA ASN A 505 43.12 -2.23 -24.43
C ASN A 505 42.59 -2.42 -25.85
N VAL A 506 41.99 -3.58 -26.14
CA VAL A 506 41.48 -3.93 -27.47
C VAL A 506 39.96 -3.88 -27.43
N ASP A 507 39.34 -3.35 -28.49
CA ASP A 507 37.90 -3.49 -28.72
C ASP A 507 37.67 -4.71 -29.63
N PRO A 508 37.28 -5.88 -29.07
CA PRO A 508 37.19 -7.11 -29.84
C PRO A 508 35.90 -7.20 -30.67
N THR A 509 34.98 -6.24 -30.55
CA THR A 509 33.71 -6.23 -31.27
C THR A 509 33.81 -5.58 -32.66
N LYS A 510 34.87 -4.80 -32.90
CA LYS A 510 35.09 -4.13 -34.19
C LYS A 510 35.56 -5.12 -35.25
N THR A 511 34.98 -5.02 -36.45
CA THR A 511 35.31 -5.84 -37.63
C THR A 511 36.64 -5.42 -38.28
N THR A 512 37.72 -5.73 -37.58
CA THR A 512 39.10 -5.33 -37.90
C THR A 512 39.89 -6.44 -38.61
N LEU A 513 39.37 -7.67 -38.65
CA LEU A 513 40.02 -8.81 -39.29
C LEU A 513 39.39 -9.09 -40.65
N ARG A 514 40.19 -9.65 -41.58
CA ARG A 514 39.76 -10.16 -42.88
C ARG A 514 40.27 -11.57 -43.11
N GLY A 515 39.56 -12.35 -43.93
CA GLY A 515 39.97 -13.70 -44.31
C GLY A 515 41.26 -13.68 -45.13
N VAL A 516 42.11 -14.70 -44.93
CA VAL A 516 43.32 -14.90 -45.75
C VAL A 516 42.97 -15.30 -47.19
N ARG A 517 41.85 -16.02 -47.37
CA ARG A 517 41.39 -16.52 -48.67
C ARG A 517 40.39 -15.58 -49.38
N ASP A 518 39.73 -14.70 -48.62
CA ASP A 518 38.77 -13.71 -49.12
C ASP A 518 38.90 -12.43 -48.28
N ASP A 519 39.46 -11.38 -48.87
CA ASP A 519 39.74 -10.11 -48.20
C ASP A 519 38.49 -9.24 -47.99
N LYS A 520 37.39 -9.55 -48.69
CA LYS A 520 36.07 -8.93 -48.50
C LYS A 520 35.35 -9.51 -47.29
N TYR A 521 35.79 -10.68 -46.82
CA TYR A 521 35.20 -11.33 -45.67
C TYR A 521 35.79 -10.79 -44.37
N VAL A 522 35.11 -9.81 -43.77
CA VAL A 522 35.53 -9.13 -42.54
C VAL A 522 34.81 -9.62 -41.30
N VAL A 523 35.54 -9.85 -40.22
CA VAL A 523 35.02 -10.36 -38.93
C VAL A 523 35.67 -9.62 -37.76
N SER A 524 35.09 -9.77 -36.57
CA SER A 524 35.67 -9.24 -35.33
C SER A 524 36.60 -10.26 -34.67
N PRO A 525 37.60 -9.82 -33.87
CA PRO A 525 38.39 -10.72 -33.03
C PRO A 525 37.54 -11.60 -32.10
N LEU A 526 36.41 -11.06 -31.61
CA LEU A 526 35.46 -11.80 -30.79
C LEU A 526 34.78 -12.93 -31.57
N ASP A 527 34.40 -12.70 -32.84
CA ASP A 527 33.85 -13.76 -33.71
C ASP A 527 34.85 -14.91 -33.87
N VAL A 528 36.13 -14.60 -34.08
CA VAL A 528 37.18 -15.62 -34.23
C VAL A 528 37.32 -16.43 -32.94
N TYR A 529 37.34 -15.76 -31.79
CA TYR A 529 37.44 -16.41 -30.48
C TYR A 529 36.25 -17.33 -30.18
N MET A 530 35.03 -16.91 -30.50
CA MET A 530 33.81 -17.68 -30.23
C MET A 530 33.59 -18.87 -31.17
N THR A 531 34.29 -18.91 -32.31
CA THR A 531 34.07 -19.92 -33.36
C THR A 531 34.89 -21.18 -33.11
N GLU A 532 34.26 -22.35 -33.25
CA GLU A 532 34.94 -23.65 -33.22
C GLU A 532 35.05 -24.27 -34.64
N PRO A 533 36.20 -24.88 -34.99
CA PRO A 533 37.46 -24.85 -34.24
C PRO A 533 38.11 -23.46 -34.28
N LEU A 534 38.72 -23.05 -33.16
CA LEU A 534 39.46 -21.79 -33.08
C LEU A 534 40.71 -21.89 -33.96
N ASP A 535 40.70 -21.21 -35.10
CA ASP A 535 41.85 -21.13 -36.00
C ASP A 535 42.18 -19.66 -36.32
N THR A 536 43.19 -19.14 -35.62
CA THR A 536 43.66 -17.76 -35.80
C THR A 536 44.48 -17.57 -37.07
N SER A 537 44.93 -18.66 -37.72
CA SER A 537 45.76 -18.62 -38.93
C SER A 537 44.97 -18.23 -40.20
N LEU A 538 43.64 -18.36 -40.16
CA LEU A 538 42.74 -18.02 -41.26
C LEU A 538 42.47 -16.52 -41.41
N TRP A 539 42.98 -15.69 -40.49
CA TRP A 539 42.64 -14.28 -40.36
C TRP A 539 43.88 -13.38 -40.37
N LYS A 540 43.75 -12.19 -40.96
CA LYS A 540 44.74 -11.11 -40.95
C LYS A 540 44.09 -9.79 -40.56
N SER A 541 44.84 -8.91 -39.90
CA SER A 541 44.35 -7.56 -39.64
C SER A 541 44.17 -6.77 -40.93
N ARG A 542 43.16 -5.89 -40.94
CA ARG A 542 42.99 -4.86 -41.97
C ARG A 542 43.96 -3.70 -41.76
N ASN A 543 44.33 -3.43 -40.51
CA ASN A 543 45.28 -2.41 -40.11
C ASN A 543 46.00 -2.86 -38.83
N GLU A 544 47.27 -3.25 -38.96
CA GLU A 544 48.07 -3.80 -37.85
C GLU A 544 48.35 -2.76 -36.75
N GLN A 545 48.27 -1.46 -37.07
CA GLN A 545 48.40 -0.39 -36.08
C GLN A 545 47.13 -0.23 -35.22
N GLU A 546 45.96 -0.55 -35.77
CA GLU A 546 44.66 -0.49 -35.08
C GLU A 546 44.35 -1.82 -34.34
N MET A 547 44.79 -2.95 -34.90
CA MET A 547 44.61 -4.29 -34.33
C MET A 547 45.88 -5.11 -34.59
N PRO A 548 46.80 -5.21 -33.60
CA PRO A 548 48.09 -5.91 -33.72
C PRO A 548 47.89 -7.45 -33.63
N TRP A 549 47.19 -8.00 -34.62
CA TRP A 549 46.76 -9.39 -34.67
C TRP A 549 47.90 -10.40 -34.58
N GLU A 550 49.04 -10.15 -35.25
CA GLU A 550 50.19 -11.05 -35.22
C GLU A 550 50.79 -11.21 -33.81
N ALA A 551 50.89 -10.11 -33.06
CA ALA A 551 51.35 -10.13 -31.68
C ALA A 551 50.29 -10.71 -30.72
N MET A 552 49.01 -10.55 -31.04
CA MET A 552 47.92 -11.11 -30.22
C MET A 552 47.82 -12.63 -30.34
N LYS A 553 48.06 -13.20 -31.53
CA LYS A 553 47.91 -14.65 -31.81
C LYS A 553 48.66 -15.54 -30.81
N SER A 554 49.85 -15.15 -30.37
CA SER A 554 50.65 -15.94 -29.41
C SER A 554 50.03 -16.02 -28.01
N ARG A 555 49.11 -15.12 -27.67
CA ARG A 555 48.44 -15.05 -26.36
C ARG A 555 47.01 -15.56 -26.37
N PHE A 556 46.50 -16.04 -27.52
CA PHE A 556 45.17 -16.64 -27.59
C PHE A 556 45.04 -17.91 -26.73
N SER A 557 46.14 -18.59 -26.43
CA SER A 557 46.18 -19.71 -25.48
C SER A 557 45.92 -19.30 -24.03
N GLU A 558 46.00 -18.01 -23.68
CA GLU A 558 45.67 -17.48 -22.36
C GLU A 558 44.16 -17.27 -22.15
N LEU A 559 43.37 -17.32 -23.23
CA LEU A 559 41.90 -17.28 -23.19
C LEU A 559 41.33 -18.65 -22.81
N ASP A 560 40.17 -18.68 -22.16
CA ASP A 560 39.38 -19.90 -21.97
C ASP A 560 39.08 -20.58 -23.32
N GLN A 561 39.72 -21.72 -23.57
CA GLN A 561 39.52 -22.52 -24.79
C GLN A 561 38.18 -23.28 -24.81
N THR A 562 37.43 -23.20 -23.72
CA THR A 562 36.19 -23.94 -23.51
C THR A 562 34.98 -23.00 -23.34
N ILE A 563 35.04 -21.80 -23.93
CA ILE A 563 34.00 -20.77 -23.77
C ILE A 563 32.57 -21.26 -24.10
N ASN A 564 32.41 -22.16 -25.07
CA ASN A 564 31.11 -22.78 -25.38
C ASN A 564 30.61 -23.69 -24.25
N LYS A 565 31.51 -24.43 -23.61
CA LYS A 565 31.20 -25.24 -22.42
C LYS A 565 30.90 -24.34 -21.21
N THR A 566 31.72 -23.32 -20.96
CA THR A 566 31.51 -22.33 -19.89
C THR A 566 30.15 -21.63 -20.03
N PHE A 567 29.80 -21.19 -21.25
CA PHE A 567 28.48 -20.66 -21.56
C PHE A 567 27.37 -21.68 -21.28
N SER A 568 27.54 -22.92 -21.76
CA SER A 568 26.56 -23.98 -21.54
C SER A 568 26.30 -24.22 -20.05
N GLU A 569 27.35 -24.33 -19.24
CA GLU A 569 27.26 -24.52 -17.78
C GLU A 569 26.60 -23.32 -17.09
N LYS A 570 26.97 -22.08 -17.47
CA LYS A 570 26.35 -20.86 -16.94
C LYS A 570 24.88 -20.76 -17.28
N PHE A 571 24.49 -21.16 -18.49
CA PHE A 571 23.09 -21.17 -18.89
C PHE A 571 22.29 -22.27 -18.17
N ASP A 572 22.90 -23.42 -17.89
CA ASP A 572 22.26 -24.49 -17.11
C ASP A 572 22.08 -24.08 -15.64
N GLU A 573 23.06 -23.37 -15.05
CA GLU A 573 22.92 -22.73 -13.74
C GLU A 573 21.77 -21.72 -13.72
N TYR A 574 21.70 -20.85 -14.73
CA TYR A 574 20.60 -19.89 -14.93
C TYR A 574 19.25 -20.60 -15.04
N THR A 575 19.15 -21.67 -15.83
CA THR A 575 17.89 -22.42 -15.98
C THR A 575 17.42 -23.02 -14.65
N LYS A 576 18.35 -23.58 -13.86
CA LYS A 576 18.05 -24.14 -12.53
C LYS A 576 17.57 -23.07 -11.56
N SER A 577 18.24 -21.91 -11.52
CA SER A 577 17.86 -20.82 -10.61
C SER A 577 16.51 -20.21 -11.00
N GLN A 578 16.24 -20.04 -12.30
CA GLN A 578 14.95 -19.58 -12.84
C GLN A 578 13.82 -20.55 -12.49
N ALA A 579 14.02 -21.86 -12.67
CA ALA A 579 13.03 -22.87 -12.29
C ALA A 579 12.72 -22.83 -10.79
N ALA A 580 13.74 -22.67 -9.95
CA ALA A 580 13.56 -22.54 -8.50
C ALA A 580 12.84 -21.24 -8.10
N ALA A 581 13.12 -20.14 -8.79
CA ALA A 581 12.44 -18.86 -8.55
C ALA A 581 10.95 -18.90 -8.95
N TRP A 582 10.63 -19.56 -10.06
CA TRP A 582 9.24 -19.86 -10.45
C TRP A 582 8.52 -20.73 -9.43
N ALA A 583 9.19 -21.74 -8.90
CA ALA A 583 8.64 -22.57 -7.82
C ALA A 583 8.33 -21.74 -6.58
N VAL A 584 9.20 -20.80 -6.20
CA VAL A 584 8.97 -19.86 -5.09
C VAL A 584 7.74 -19.00 -5.32
N GLN A 585 7.56 -18.45 -6.52
CA GLN A 585 6.39 -17.66 -6.86
C GLN A 585 5.10 -18.49 -6.78
N PHE A 586 5.13 -19.72 -7.30
CA PHE A 586 3.99 -20.63 -7.23
C PHE A 586 3.60 -20.98 -5.79
N LYS A 587 4.59 -21.36 -4.94
CA LYS A 587 4.36 -21.62 -3.50
C LYS A 587 3.66 -20.44 -2.83
N TYR A 588 4.09 -19.22 -3.14
CA TYR A 588 3.45 -18.00 -2.65
C TYR A 588 1.99 -17.91 -3.06
N GLN A 589 1.70 -18.04 -4.35
CA GLN A 589 0.34 -17.88 -4.85
C GLN A 589 -0.61 -18.98 -4.35
N VAL A 590 -0.13 -20.21 -4.18
CA VAL A 590 -0.91 -21.28 -3.52
C VAL A 590 -1.21 -20.95 -2.07
N SER A 591 -0.25 -20.35 -1.33
CA SER A 591 -0.45 -19.95 0.07
C SER A 591 -1.51 -18.85 0.26
N LEU A 592 -1.87 -18.13 -0.80
CA LEU A 592 -2.88 -17.08 -0.79
C LEU A 592 -4.29 -17.57 -1.17
N LEU A 593 -4.45 -18.83 -1.57
CA LEU A 593 -5.77 -19.37 -1.91
C LEU A 593 -6.67 -19.45 -0.67
N PRO A 594 -8.00 -19.47 -0.83
CA PRO A 594 -8.92 -19.80 0.27
C PRO A 594 -8.51 -21.11 0.96
N VAL A 595 -8.65 -21.19 2.28
CA VAL A 595 -8.22 -22.38 3.07
C VAL A 595 -8.87 -23.67 2.57
N ALA A 596 -10.11 -23.61 2.10
CA ALA A 596 -10.81 -24.76 1.50
C ALA A 596 -10.09 -25.29 0.25
N ASP A 597 -9.67 -24.40 -0.65
CA ASP A 597 -8.94 -24.78 -1.87
C ASP A 597 -7.51 -25.24 -1.52
N GLN A 598 -6.86 -24.62 -0.54
CA GLN A 598 -5.57 -25.11 -0.03
C GLN A 598 -5.69 -26.54 0.52
N ALA A 599 -6.70 -26.80 1.35
CA ALA A 599 -6.95 -28.13 1.92
C ALA A 599 -7.29 -29.16 0.83
N ARG A 600 -8.08 -28.76 -0.17
CA ARG A 600 -8.40 -29.58 -1.35
C ARG A 600 -7.14 -29.96 -2.10
N ILE A 601 -6.31 -28.98 -2.47
CA ILE A 601 -5.04 -29.21 -3.16
C ILE A 601 -4.17 -30.12 -2.30
N LYS A 602 -4.07 -29.89 -0.99
CA LYS A 602 -3.25 -30.68 -0.04
C LYS A 602 -3.61 -32.16 0.07
N GLN A 603 -4.81 -32.58 -0.34
CA GLN A 603 -5.30 -33.97 -0.24
C GLN A 603 -5.61 -34.64 -1.58
N SER A 604 -5.36 -33.95 -2.71
CA SER A 604 -5.75 -34.40 -4.04
C SER A 604 -4.59 -34.92 -4.87
N ASN A 605 -4.87 -35.65 -5.95
CA ASN A 605 -3.90 -35.86 -7.03
C ASN A 605 -3.85 -34.57 -7.85
N VAL A 606 -2.65 -34.08 -8.16
CA VAL A 606 -2.50 -32.84 -8.95
C VAL A 606 -1.76 -33.15 -10.23
N THR A 607 -2.39 -32.84 -11.34
CA THR A 607 -1.82 -32.96 -12.68
C THR A 607 -1.72 -31.57 -13.27
N PHE A 608 -0.51 -31.17 -13.68
CA PHE A 608 -0.32 -29.95 -14.44
C PHE A 608 -0.60 -30.23 -15.91
N MET A 609 -1.20 -29.26 -16.59
CA MET A 609 -1.64 -29.41 -17.97
C MET A 609 -1.26 -28.19 -18.79
N GLU A 610 -0.78 -28.45 -20.00
CA GLU A 610 -0.55 -27.46 -21.03
C GLU A 610 -1.82 -27.26 -21.85
N VAL A 611 -2.20 -25.99 -22.01
CA VAL A 611 -3.32 -25.58 -22.84
C VAL A 611 -2.77 -25.07 -24.16
N SER A 612 -3.20 -25.64 -25.28
CA SER A 612 -2.80 -25.26 -26.63
C SER A 612 -4.00 -25.02 -27.51
N ARG A 613 -3.89 -24.12 -28.48
CA ARG A 613 -4.88 -23.95 -29.54
C ARG A 613 -4.83 -25.17 -30.49
N PRO A 614 -5.97 -25.60 -31.04
CA PRO A 614 -6.02 -26.75 -31.92
C PRO A 614 -5.35 -26.44 -33.26
N PHE A 615 -4.66 -27.43 -33.82
CA PHE A 615 -4.13 -27.33 -35.17
C PHE A 615 -5.23 -27.62 -36.20
N LEU A 616 -5.44 -26.70 -37.14
CA LEU A 616 -6.52 -26.77 -38.15
C LEU A 616 -6.00 -26.86 -39.59
N GLY A 617 -4.71 -27.10 -39.77
CA GLY A 617 -4.13 -27.18 -41.12
C GLY A 617 -4.63 -28.40 -41.89
N THR A 618 -4.89 -28.20 -43.17
CA THR A 618 -5.31 -29.25 -44.11
C THR A 618 -4.33 -29.35 -45.27
N GLU A 619 -4.26 -30.52 -45.88
CA GLU A 619 -3.58 -30.78 -47.16
C GLU A 619 -4.59 -31.27 -48.21
N GLU A 620 -4.25 -31.09 -49.48
CA GLU A 620 -5.07 -31.59 -50.58
C GLU A 620 -4.87 -33.10 -50.73
N LYS A 621 -5.98 -33.83 -50.81
CA LYS A 621 -5.97 -35.23 -51.16
C LYS A 621 -5.79 -35.33 -52.67
N ASN A 622 -4.63 -35.83 -53.11
CA ASN A 622 -4.34 -35.92 -54.53
C ASN A 622 -5.10 -37.11 -55.15
N ASN A 623 -6.26 -36.81 -55.75
CA ASN A 623 -7.19 -37.83 -56.26
C ASN A 623 -7.37 -37.78 -57.79
N LEU A 624 -6.61 -36.96 -58.52
CA LEU A 624 -6.89 -36.65 -59.95
C LEU A 624 -8.34 -36.14 -60.18
N SER A 625 -8.99 -35.60 -59.15
CA SER A 625 -10.36 -35.05 -59.20
C SER A 625 -10.31 -33.56 -59.54
N LEU A 626 -11.27 -33.07 -60.33
CA LEU A 626 -11.51 -31.64 -60.60
C LEU A 626 -11.82 -30.84 -59.33
N TYR A 627 -12.24 -31.53 -58.24
CA TYR A 627 -12.42 -30.97 -56.91
C TYR A 627 -11.69 -31.86 -55.90
N PRO A 628 -10.41 -31.58 -55.58
CA PRO A 628 -9.67 -32.33 -54.58
C PRO A 628 -10.27 -32.09 -53.19
N GLY A 629 -10.54 -33.16 -52.45
CA GLY A 629 -10.97 -33.06 -51.05
C GLY A 629 -9.81 -32.59 -50.17
N ARG A 630 -10.09 -31.89 -49.07
CA ARG A 630 -9.10 -31.53 -48.06
C ARG A 630 -9.10 -32.55 -46.93
N GLN A 631 -7.92 -32.98 -46.49
CA GLN A 631 -7.75 -33.82 -45.30
C GLN A 631 -6.91 -33.10 -44.23
N PRO A 632 -7.09 -33.38 -42.94
CA PRO A 632 -6.22 -32.85 -41.89
C PRO A 632 -4.77 -33.27 -42.14
N ARG A 633 -3.83 -32.32 -42.09
CA ARG A 633 -2.40 -32.63 -42.20
C ARG A 633 -1.78 -32.80 -40.82
N THR A 634 -0.61 -33.42 -40.77
CA THR A 634 0.18 -33.46 -39.53
C THR A 634 0.85 -32.11 -39.31
N PRO A 635 0.73 -31.49 -38.12
CA PRO A 635 1.42 -30.25 -37.81
C PRO A 635 2.92 -30.46 -37.68
N THR A 636 3.70 -29.47 -38.08
CA THR A 636 5.15 -29.41 -37.78
C THR A 636 5.37 -29.05 -36.31
N GLN A 637 6.57 -29.33 -35.77
CA GLN A 637 6.90 -28.93 -34.39
C GLN A 637 6.80 -27.41 -34.18
N SER A 638 7.22 -26.60 -35.16
CA SER A 638 7.13 -25.15 -35.07
C SER A 638 5.69 -24.65 -34.99
N GLU A 639 4.77 -25.30 -35.70
CA GLU A 639 3.34 -24.97 -35.65
C GLU A 639 2.70 -25.37 -34.33
N LEU A 640 3.06 -26.54 -33.78
CA LEU A 640 2.63 -26.93 -32.44
C LEU A 640 3.14 -25.95 -31.38
N LYS A 641 4.39 -25.50 -31.48
CA LYS A 641 4.96 -24.48 -30.58
C LYS A 641 4.20 -23.15 -30.67
N ALA A 642 3.87 -22.68 -31.87
CA ALA A 642 3.11 -21.43 -32.06
C ALA A 642 1.68 -21.48 -31.51
N LEU A 643 1.12 -22.70 -31.38
CA LEU A 643 -0.19 -22.96 -30.80
C LEU A 643 -0.15 -23.23 -29.30
N ALA A 644 1.03 -23.37 -28.69
CA ALA A 644 1.19 -23.71 -27.28
C ALA A 644 0.97 -22.49 -26.37
N GLY A 645 0.17 -22.65 -25.32
CA GLY A 645 -0.03 -21.65 -24.27
C GLY A 645 1.10 -21.70 -23.25
N GLY A 646 1.98 -20.69 -23.31
CA GLY A 646 3.18 -20.62 -22.46
C GLY A 646 3.08 -19.69 -21.25
N LEU A 647 2.02 -18.86 -21.18
CA LEU A 647 1.94 -17.80 -20.15
C LEU A 647 1.27 -18.23 -18.85
N ALA A 648 0.59 -19.37 -18.87
CA ALA A 648 -0.13 -19.94 -17.74
C ALA A 648 -0.09 -21.46 -17.79
N VAL A 649 -0.33 -22.08 -16.64
CA VAL A 649 -0.44 -23.55 -16.52
C VAL A 649 -1.73 -23.91 -15.82
N LEU A 650 -2.41 -24.92 -16.36
CA LEU A 650 -3.65 -25.42 -15.80
C LEU A 650 -3.34 -26.55 -14.82
N MET A 651 -4.02 -26.56 -13.67
CA MET A 651 -3.93 -27.60 -12.66
C MET A 651 -5.24 -28.36 -12.60
N LYS A 652 -5.23 -29.65 -12.90
CA LYS A 652 -6.30 -30.58 -12.58
C LYS A 652 -6.08 -31.12 -11.17
N VAL A 653 -7.04 -30.88 -10.28
CA VAL A 653 -7.03 -31.29 -8.87
C VAL A 653 -8.12 -32.31 -8.66
N GLU A 654 -7.73 -33.58 -8.51
CA GLU A 654 -8.64 -34.72 -8.38
C GLU A 654 -8.64 -35.23 -6.95
N GLY A 655 -9.76 -35.05 -6.26
CA GLY A 655 -9.90 -35.42 -4.86
C GLY A 655 -10.00 -36.93 -4.65
N VAL A 656 -9.93 -37.35 -3.38
CA VAL A 656 -10.15 -38.74 -2.98
C VAL A 656 -11.60 -39.21 -3.24
N ASP A 657 -12.51 -38.27 -3.36
CA ASP A 657 -13.93 -38.45 -3.71
C ASP A 657 -14.16 -38.65 -5.22
N GLY A 658 -13.12 -38.49 -6.05
CA GLY A 658 -13.22 -38.55 -7.52
C GLY A 658 -13.69 -37.24 -8.16
N GLU A 659 -14.04 -36.23 -7.37
CA GLU A 659 -14.43 -34.91 -7.87
C GLU A 659 -13.21 -34.19 -8.45
N VAL A 660 -13.40 -33.56 -9.61
CA VAL A 660 -12.32 -32.88 -10.35
C VAL A 660 -12.57 -31.38 -10.39
N GLU A 661 -11.58 -30.64 -9.93
CA GLU A 661 -11.57 -29.18 -10.01
C GLU A 661 -10.37 -28.70 -10.83
N TYR A 662 -10.52 -27.56 -11.49
CA TYR A 662 -9.47 -26.97 -12.32
C TYR A 662 -9.05 -25.60 -11.77
N TYR A 663 -7.75 -25.34 -11.79
CA TYR A 663 -7.17 -24.08 -11.34
C TYR A 663 -6.18 -23.56 -12.39
N SER A 664 -6.34 -22.32 -12.85
CA SER A 664 -5.35 -21.66 -13.70
C SER A 664 -4.32 -20.93 -12.86
N TYR A 665 -3.05 -21.31 -12.96
CA TYR A 665 -1.95 -20.52 -12.39
C TYR A 665 -1.53 -19.45 -13.40
N LEU A 666 -1.75 -18.19 -13.03
CA LEU A 666 -1.55 -17.01 -13.87
C LEU A 666 -0.44 -16.14 -13.25
N PRO A 667 0.85 -16.50 -13.42
CA PRO A 667 1.97 -15.81 -12.76
C PRO A 667 2.05 -14.31 -13.08
N ARG A 668 1.73 -13.93 -14.33
CA ARG A 668 1.72 -12.52 -14.77
C ARG A 668 0.72 -11.68 -13.98
N LEU A 669 -0.43 -12.27 -13.66
CA LEU A 669 -1.49 -11.62 -12.86
C LEU A 669 -1.28 -11.81 -11.35
N GLY A 670 -0.25 -12.56 -10.94
CA GLY A 670 0.04 -12.84 -9.54
C GLY A 670 -1.13 -13.50 -8.81
N LYS A 671 -1.81 -14.47 -9.44
CA LYS A 671 -2.93 -15.20 -8.83
C LYS A 671 -3.11 -16.61 -9.38
N ILE A 672 -3.79 -17.45 -8.60
CA ILE A 672 -4.37 -18.72 -9.05
C ILE A 672 -5.89 -18.54 -9.06
N VAL A 673 -6.54 -18.92 -10.16
CA VAL A 673 -7.99 -18.80 -10.33
C VAL A 673 -8.61 -20.18 -10.39
N LYS A 674 -9.62 -20.43 -9.55
CA LYS A 674 -10.46 -21.62 -9.65
C LYS A 674 -11.39 -21.47 -10.86
N GLU A 675 -11.30 -22.40 -11.81
CA GLU A 675 -12.09 -22.36 -13.03
C GLU A 675 -13.54 -22.76 -12.76
N LYS A 676 -14.46 -22.11 -13.48
CA LYS A 676 -15.92 -22.32 -13.31
C LYS A 676 -16.46 -23.55 -14.05
N GLY A 677 -15.65 -24.18 -14.90
CA GLY A 677 -16.08 -25.29 -15.74
C GLY A 677 -14.91 -26.07 -16.32
N LEU A 678 -15.24 -26.99 -17.22
CA LEU A 678 -14.23 -27.79 -17.91
C LEU A 678 -13.40 -26.89 -18.83
N PRO A 679 -12.07 -27.04 -18.87
CA PRO A 679 -11.18 -26.30 -19.78
C PRO A 679 -11.53 -26.46 -21.27
N GLN A 680 -12.25 -27.53 -21.61
CA GLN A 680 -12.74 -27.77 -22.95
C GLN A 680 -13.94 -26.86 -23.28
N ASP A 681 -14.78 -26.49 -22.32
CA ASP A 681 -15.94 -25.62 -22.58
C ASP A 681 -15.48 -24.16 -22.78
N PRO A 682 -15.47 -23.65 -24.02
CA PRO A 682 -14.90 -22.33 -24.31
C PRO A 682 -15.77 -21.18 -23.80
N SER A 683 -17.00 -21.47 -23.37
CA SER A 683 -17.91 -20.50 -22.73
C SER A 683 -17.64 -20.32 -21.23
N LYS A 684 -16.87 -21.25 -20.63
CA LYS A 684 -16.55 -21.27 -19.20
C LYS A 684 -15.06 -21.18 -18.89
N PHE A 685 -14.22 -21.07 -19.92
CA PHE A 685 -12.76 -21.01 -19.82
C PHE A 685 -12.20 -19.87 -20.69
N ASP A 686 -11.55 -18.90 -20.06
CA ASP A 686 -10.88 -17.80 -20.75
C ASP A 686 -9.41 -18.17 -21.05
N ASP A 687 -9.18 -18.61 -22.28
CA ASP A 687 -7.87 -19.04 -22.75
C ASP A 687 -6.94 -17.87 -23.08
N SER A 688 -7.43 -16.63 -23.17
CA SER A 688 -6.61 -15.48 -23.58
C SER A 688 -5.40 -15.25 -22.67
N THR A 689 -5.53 -15.60 -21.39
CA THR A 689 -4.48 -15.48 -20.38
C THR A 689 -3.32 -16.48 -20.54
N TYR A 690 -3.49 -17.51 -21.39
CA TYR A 690 -2.48 -18.53 -21.67
C TYR A 690 -1.57 -18.17 -22.85
N PHE A 691 -1.95 -17.21 -23.69
CA PHE A 691 -1.30 -16.91 -24.97
C PHE A 691 -0.79 -15.46 -25.05
N SER A 692 0.32 -15.24 -25.74
CA SER A 692 0.83 -13.89 -26.04
C SER A 692 0.01 -13.21 -27.13
N GLU A 693 0.15 -11.89 -27.27
CA GLU A 693 -0.51 -11.12 -28.35
C GLU A 693 -0.09 -11.62 -29.75
N ASP A 694 1.14 -12.12 -29.89
CA ASP A 694 1.67 -12.67 -31.14
C ASP A 694 1.25 -14.13 -31.42
N SER A 695 0.48 -14.76 -30.53
CA SER A 695 0.05 -16.16 -30.71
C SER A 695 -1.06 -16.28 -31.76
N ALA A 696 -1.09 -17.41 -32.48
CA ALA A 696 -2.06 -17.68 -33.55
C ALA A 696 -3.50 -17.46 -33.06
N ALA A 697 -4.26 -16.58 -33.71
CA ALA A 697 -5.58 -16.14 -33.25
C ALA A 697 -6.54 -17.30 -32.92
N ARG A 698 -7.37 -17.11 -31.89
CA ARG A 698 -8.40 -18.08 -31.52
C ARG A 698 -9.43 -18.20 -32.63
N VAL A 699 -9.76 -19.44 -33.02
CA VAL A 699 -10.84 -19.72 -33.97
C VAL A 699 -12.13 -20.00 -33.19
N PRO A 700 -13.22 -19.22 -33.38
CA PRO A 700 -14.50 -19.46 -32.72
C PRO A 700 -15.05 -20.86 -33.01
N GLY A 701 -15.64 -21.49 -32.00
CA GLY A 701 -16.27 -22.82 -32.13
C GLY A 701 -15.32 -24.01 -32.04
N VAL A 702 -14.01 -23.80 -31.82
CA VAL A 702 -13.03 -24.88 -31.67
C VAL A 702 -12.52 -24.96 -30.23
N TYR A 703 -12.31 -26.21 -29.77
CA TYR A 703 -11.89 -26.57 -28.42
C TYR A 703 -10.36 -26.51 -28.28
N ASN A 704 -9.88 -26.04 -27.13
CA ASN A 704 -8.45 -26.10 -26.82
C ASN A 704 -8.00 -27.55 -26.60
N VAL A 705 -6.76 -27.83 -26.99
CA VAL A 705 -6.08 -29.09 -26.70
C VAL A 705 -5.44 -28.97 -25.34
N VAL A 706 -5.78 -29.87 -24.42
CA VAL A 706 -5.23 -29.89 -23.06
C VAL A 706 -4.41 -31.16 -22.90
N THR A 707 -3.11 -31.02 -22.68
CA THR A 707 -2.18 -32.15 -22.55
C THR A 707 -1.53 -32.17 -21.18
N GLN A 708 -1.29 -33.36 -20.63
CA GLN A 708 -0.63 -33.50 -19.33
C GLN A 708 0.85 -33.08 -19.43
N PHE A 709 1.30 -32.30 -18.46
CA PHE A 709 2.69 -31.91 -18.27
C PHE A 709 3.27 -32.55 -17.01
N ASP A 710 4.34 -33.35 -17.19
CA ASP A 710 4.99 -34.17 -16.15
C ASP A 710 4.04 -35.22 -15.52
N ALA A 711 4.58 -36.07 -14.63
CA ALA A 711 3.80 -37.09 -13.93
C ALA A 711 2.82 -36.46 -12.92
N THR A 712 1.65 -37.07 -12.76
CA THR A 712 0.68 -36.68 -11.73
C THR A 712 1.31 -36.78 -10.35
N ASN A 713 1.29 -35.67 -9.60
CA ASN A 713 1.76 -35.65 -8.24
C ASN A 713 0.72 -36.32 -7.32
N LYS A 714 1.10 -37.48 -6.79
CA LYS A 714 0.29 -38.27 -5.85
C LYS A 714 0.73 -38.10 -4.39
N GLN A 715 1.76 -37.30 -4.10
CA GLN A 715 2.21 -37.06 -2.73
C GLN A 715 1.13 -36.32 -1.94
N ARG A 716 1.00 -36.64 -0.66
CA ARG A 716 0.11 -35.98 0.30
C ARG A 716 0.93 -35.38 1.42
N ASP A 717 0.43 -34.31 2.04
CA ASP A 717 1.05 -33.81 3.28
C ASP A 717 0.93 -34.91 4.36
N SER A 718 2.05 -35.21 5.04
CA SER A 718 2.04 -36.12 6.19
C SER A 718 1.21 -35.54 7.32
N ARG A 719 0.62 -36.40 8.16
CA ARG A 719 -0.02 -35.97 9.41
C ARG A 719 1.02 -35.52 10.45
N ASP A 720 2.23 -36.05 10.36
CA ASP A 720 3.37 -35.77 11.25
C ASP A 720 4.37 -34.82 10.56
N VAL A 721 3.95 -33.57 10.35
CA VAL A 721 4.80 -32.49 9.85
C VAL A 721 5.28 -31.59 10.99
N THR A 722 6.48 -31.03 10.85
CA THR A 722 7.00 -30.02 11.77
C THR A 722 6.10 -28.77 11.80
N ASP A 723 6.18 -27.96 12.85
CA ASP A 723 5.38 -26.71 12.93
C ASP A 723 5.68 -25.75 11.77
N GLU A 724 6.89 -25.77 11.22
CA GLU A 724 7.26 -24.96 10.05
C GLU A 724 6.61 -25.47 8.76
N GLU A 725 6.56 -26.78 8.54
CA GLU A 725 5.96 -27.41 7.36
C GLU A 725 4.42 -27.29 7.33
N ARG A 726 3.78 -26.97 8.47
CA ARG A 726 2.34 -26.65 8.53
C ARG A 726 2.00 -25.35 7.81
N VAL A 727 2.94 -24.41 7.77
CA VAL A 727 2.76 -23.12 7.09
C VAL A 727 2.56 -23.37 5.59
N PRO A 728 1.45 -22.95 4.97
CA PRO A 728 1.16 -23.27 3.58
C PRO A 728 2.28 -22.93 2.59
N TYR A 729 2.99 -21.83 2.81
CA TYR A 729 4.13 -21.42 1.99
C TYR A 729 5.34 -22.38 2.07
N PHE A 730 5.58 -22.95 3.25
CA PHE A 730 6.71 -23.86 3.53
C PHE A 730 6.33 -25.35 3.45
N SER A 731 5.10 -25.66 3.02
CA SER A 731 4.66 -27.04 2.81
C SER A 731 5.56 -27.77 1.80
N PRO A 732 6.11 -28.95 2.14
CA PRO A 732 6.89 -29.77 1.21
C PRO A 732 6.11 -30.14 -0.04
N ARG A 733 4.80 -30.40 0.11
CA ARG A 733 3.90 -30.66 -1.02
C ARG A 733 3.80 -29.46 -1.96
N ASN A 734 3.62 -28.25 -1.43
CA ASN A 734 3.59 -27.06 -2.27
C ASN A 734 4.95 -26.83 -2.95
N GLY A 735 6.06 -27.20 -2.29
CA GLY A 735 7.39 -27.24 -2.91
C GLY A 735 7.50 -28.24 -4.06
N SER A 736 6.96 -29.46 -3.92
CA SER A 736 7.01 -30.47 -5.00
C SER A 736 6.13 -30.08 -6.19
N LEU A 737 4.95 -29.50 -5.94
CA LEU A 737 4.12 -28.88 -6.98
C LEU A 737 4.83 -27.72 -7.67
N GLY A 738 5.45 -26.83 -6.88
CA GLY A 738 6.24 -25.70 -7.40
C GLY A 738 7.40 -26.14 -8.29
N THR A 739 8.02 -27.29 -8.02
CA THR A 739 9.10 -27.85 -8.86
C THR A 739 8.59 -28.20 -10.26
N VAL A 740 7.39 -28.79 -10.37
CA VAL A 740 6.77 -29.08 -11.68
C VAL A 740 6.47 -27.79 -12.44
N VAL A 741 5.98 -26.77 -11.73
CA VAL A 741 5.73 -25.44 -12.30
C VAL A 741 7.01 -24.77 -12.78
N GLY A 742 8.09 -24.86 -12.00
CA GLY A 742 9.41 -24.37 -12.39
C GLY A 742 9.91 -25.03 -13.69
N LYS A 743 9.73 -26.35 -13.83
CA LYS A 743 10.03 -27.06 -15.09
C LYS A 743 9.13 -26.59 -16.23
N PHE A 744 7.84 -26.35 -15.98
CA PHE A 744 6.91 -25.89 -17.02
C PHE A 744 7.36 -24.56 -17.62
N PHE A 745 7.65 -23.56 -16.78
CA PHE A 745 8.05 -22.23 -17.26
C PHE A 745 9.50 -22.16 -17.78
N THR A 746 10.29 -23.22 -17.58
CA THR A 746 11.64 -23.34 -18.15
C THR A 746 11.74 -24.39 -19.26
N LYS A 747 10.63 -25.02 -19.67
CA LYS A 747 10.64 -26.15 -20.64
C LYS A 747 11.23 -25.78 -22.00
N ASN A 748 11.07 -24.52 -22.42
CA ASN A 748 11.57 -24.00 -23.69
C ASN A 748 12.94 -23.30 -23.56
N TYR A 749 13.60 -23.38 -22.39
CA TYR A 749 14.89 -22.71 -22.19
C TYR A 749 16.02 -23.34 -23.02
N GLY A 750 15.87 -24.59 -23.49
CA GLY A 750 16.78 -25.16 -24.49
C GLY A 750 16.77 -24.38 -25.81
N ASP A 751 15.59 -23.95 -26.26
CA ASP A 751 15.46 -23.10 -27.45
C ASP A 751 15.98 -21.67 -27.17
N LEU A 752 15.71 -21.13 -25.97
CA LEU A 752 16.29 -19.86 -25.53
C LEU A 752 17.82 -19.92 -25.56
N LYS A 753 18.41 -20.99 -25.02
CA LYS A 753 19.85 -21.26 -25.03
C LYS A 753 20.39 -21.23 -26.46
N ALA A 754 19.72 -21.90 -27.40
CA ALA A 754 20.10 -21.87 -28.81
C ALA A 754 20.05 -20.45 -29.40
N GLY A 755 19.03 -19.66 -29.05
CA GLY A 755 18.91 -18.26 -29.47
C GLY A 755 20.00 -17.34 -28.89
N VAL A 756 20.32 -17.47 -27.61
CA VAL A 756 21.33 -16.63 -26.91
C VAL A 756 22.75 -17.18 -26.97
N THR A 757 22.93 -18.38 -27.55
CA THR A 757 24.25 -18.86 -27.98
C THR A 757 24.84 -17.84 -28.97
N GLY A 758 23.99 -17.18 -29.76
CA GLY A 758 24.43 -16.30 -30.84
C GLY A 758 25.16 -17.09 -31.92
N GLU A 759 25.12 -16.64 -33.16
CA GLU A 759 25.94 -17.23 -34.21
C GLU A 759 26.93 -16.18 -34.69
N THR A 760 28.22 -16.51 -34.66
CA THR A 760 29.25 -15.62 -35.20
C THR A 760 29.02 -15.46 -36.69
N ARG A 761 29.56 -14.38 -37.27
CA ARG A 761 29.51 -14.21 -38.73
C ARG A 761 30.14 -15.42 -39.45
N ILE A 762 31.15 -16.04 -38.84
CA ILE A 762 31.87 -17.23 -39.31
C ILE A 762 30.93 -18.45 -39.35
N GLU A 763 30.22 -18.72 -38.26
CA GLU A 763 29.28 -19.85 -38.15
C GLU A 763 28.08 -19.71 -39.11
N LYS A 764 27.54 -18.50 -39.28
CA LYS A 764 26.41 -18.22 -40.19
C LYS A 764 26.70 -18.56 -41.65
N ASN A 765 27.94 -18.34 -42.10
CA ASN A 765 28.32 -18.64 -43.48
C ASN A 765 28.57 -20.14 -43.71
N THR A 766 28.70 -20.94 -42.65
CA THR A 766 28.86 -22.39 -42.71
C THR A 766 27.54 -23.18 -42.61
N LYS A 767 26.41 -22.54 -42.27
CA LYS A 767 25.09 -23.20 -42.12
C LYS A 767 24.02 -22.59 -43.04
N ALA A 768 23.18 -23.42 -43.64
CA ALA A 768 21.97 -22.99 -44.37
C ALA A 768 20.83 -22.71 -43.35
N ASN A 769 20.40 -21.45 -43.23
CA ASN A 769 19.61 -20.94 -42.09
C ASN A 769 18.11 -21.32 -42.08
N GLN A 770 17.60 -21.67 -40.90
CA GLN A 770 16.21 -21.41 -40.48
C GLN A 770 16.24 -20.53 -39.23
N ARG A 771 15.58 -19.36 -39.26
CA ARG A 771 15.50 -18.43 -38.11
C ARG A 771 14.16 -18.57 -37.41
N VAL A 772 14.16 -18.66 -36.08
CA VAL A 772 12.97 -18.58 -35.22
C VAL A 772 13.34 -17.71 -34.02
N ASN A 773 13.04 -16.40 -34.07
CA ASN A 773 13.58 -15.48 -33.04
C ASN A 773 12.54 -14.67 -32.25
N GLU A 774 11.30 -14.46 -32.71
CA GLU A 774 10.41 -13.50 -32.02
C GLU A 774 9.48 -14.15 -30.99
N PHE A 775 8.86 -15.29 -31.30
CA PHE A 775 8.01 -16.04 -30.37
C PHE A 775 8.76 -16.55 -29.12
N LEU A 776 10.02 -16.97 -29.27
CA LEU A 776 10.80 -17.49 -28.14
C LEU A 776 11.25 -16.38 -27.17
N LEU A 777 11.40 -15.15 -27.66
CA LEU A 777 11.72 -14.00 -26.82
C LEU A 777 10.50 -13.50 -26.05
N SER A 778 9.29 -13.57 -26.62
CA SER A 778 8.05 -13.22 -25.90
C SER A 778 7.66 -14.23 -24.81
N LEU A 779 8.21 -15.44 -24.84
CA LEU A 779 8.09 -16.44 -23.77
C LEU A 779 9.03 -16.17 -22.58
N VAL A 780 10.00 -15.26 -22.71
CA VAL A 780 10.81 -14.79 -21.58
C VAL A 780 9.96 -13.80 -20.77
N PRO A 781 9.66 -14.09 -19.49
CA PRO A 781 8.93 -13.18 -18.63
C PRO A 781 9.59 -11.80 -18.63
N PHE A 782 8.77 -10.75 -18.64
CA PHE A 782 9.21 -9.35 -18.59
C PHE A 782 9.94 -8.82 -19.85
N TYR A 783 10.18 -9.64 -20.89
CA TYR A 783 10.79 -9.17 -22.15
C TYR A 783 9.95 -8.05 -22.80
N ASP A 784 8.66 -8.27 -23.00
CA ASP A 784 7.75 -7.25 -23.54
C ASP A 784 7.45 -6.14 -22.54
N GLY A 785 7.41 -6.45 -21.23
CA GLY A 785 7.21 -5.44 -20.17
C GLY A 785 8.36 -4.43 -20.05
N ILE A 786 9.61 -4.88 -20.22
CA ILE A 786 10.79 -4.00 -20.29
C ILE A 786 10.78 -3.21 -21.60
N LYS A 787 10.42 -3.85 -22.72
CA LYS A 787 10.29 -3.21 -24.03
C LYS A 787 9.22 -2.11 -24.04
N ASP A 788 8.08 -2.32 -23.38
CA ASP A 788 6.98 -1.35 -23.27
C ASP A 788 7.28 -0.22 -22.29
N ALA A 789 7.98 -0.52 -21.18
CA ALA A 789 8.48 0.48 -20.23
C ALA A 789 9.53 1.40 -20.87
N ILE A 790 10.42 0.86 -21.71
CA ILE A 790 11.40 1.63 -22.50
C ILE A 790 10.71 2.48 -23.58
N LYS A 791 9.58 2.01 -24.13
CA LYS A 791 8.79 2.71 -25.17
C LYS A 791 7.78 3.74 -24.63
N GLY A 792 7.68 3.93 -23.31
CA GLY A 792 6.82 4.94 -22.71
C GLY A 792 5.31 4.64 -22.73
N ASN A 793 4.92 3.37 -22.91
CA ASN A 793 3.51 2.95 -22.84
C ASN A 793 3.10 2.69 -21.38
N ILE A 794 2.54 3.71 -20.73
CA ILE A 794 2.22 3.71 -19.29
C ILE A 794 1.08 2.73 -18.96
N ALA A 795 0.15 2.45 -19.88
CA ALA A 795 -0.97 1.54 -19.60
C ALA A 795 -0.58 0.04 -19.70
N GLY A 796 0.41 -0.30 -20.53
CA GLY A 796 0.92 -1.67 -20.67
C GLY A 796 1.90 -2.10 -19.57
N ALA A 797 2.57 -1.13 -18.92
CA ALA A 797 3.56 -1.39 -17.87
C ALA A 797 2.95 -1.73 -16.48
N ILE A 798 1.65 -1.46 -16.27
CA ILE A 798 0.99 -1.46 -14.95
C ILE A 798 0.70 -2.87 -14.38
N PHE A 799 0.85 -3.95 -15.16
CA PHE A 799 0.36 -5.28 -14.75
C PHE A 799 1.38 -6.42 -14.70
N ASN A 800 2.68 -6.17 -14.86
CA ASN A 800 3.63 -7.25 -15.14
C ASN A 800 4.42 -7.83 -13.96
N ILE A 801 3.99 -7.73 -12.68
CA ILE A 801 4.79 -8.35 -11.59
C ILE A 801 3.90 -9.07 -10.58
N GLY A 802 3.89 -10.40 -10.61
CA GLY A 802 3.34 -11.27 -9.56
C GLY A 802 4.10 -11.23 -8.22
N PHE A 803 4.88 -10.17 -7.97
CA PHE A 803 5.60 -9.87 -6.73
C PHE A 803 5.24 -8.49 -6.15
N ASP A 804 4.79 -7.51 -6.93
CA ASP A 804 4.68 -6.11 -6.47
C ASP A 804 3.28 -5.52 -6.70
N ILE A 805 2.48 -5.43 -5.64
CA ILE A 805 1.37 -4.46 -5.56
C ILE A 805 1.88 -3.14 -4.98
N LEU A 806 2.91 -3.19 -4.12
CA LEU A 806 3.39 -2.03 -3.35
C LEU A 806 4.65 -1.35 -3.94
N GLY A 807 5.34 -2.00 -4.88
CA GLY A 807 6.52 -1.46 -5.57
C GLY A 807 6.24 -0.54 -6.76
N PHE A 808 4.97 -0.36 -7.15
CA PHE A 808 4.55 0.37 -8.35
C PHE A 808 3.86 1.71 -8.11
N LEU A 809 3.97 2.28 -6.91
CA LEU A 809 3.64 3.69 -6.71
C LEU A 809 4.69 4.57 -7.40
N LEU A 810 4.63 4.63 -8.74
CA LEU A 810 5.31 5.63 -9.54
C LEU A 810 4.59 6.96 -9.26
N PRO A 811 5.26 7.97 -8.68
CA PRO A 811 4.70 9.31 -8.65
C PRO A 811 4.45 9.73 -10.10
N ALA A 812 3.22 10.11 -10.40
CA ALA A 812 2.80 10.55 -11.73
C ALA A 812 3.78 11.62 -12.26
N ALA A 813 4.34 11.33 -13.46
CA ALA A 813 5.03 12.23 -14.39
C ALA A 813 5.58 13.57 -13.84
N GLY A 814 6.88 13.62 -13.52
CA GLY A 814 7.59 14.90 -13.31
C GLY A 814 9.07 14.85 -12.97
N ALA A 815 9.59 13.77 -12.36
CA ALA A 815 10.97 13.74 -11.86
C ALA A 815 12.02 13.17 -12.84
N ALA A 816 11.63 12.29 -13.77
CA ALA A 816 12.58 11.58 -14.64
C ALA A 816 13.27 12.49 -15.68
N SER A 817 12.64 13.59 -16.10
CA SER A 817 13.19 14.48 -17.15
C SER A 817 14.31 15.41 -16.66
N LYS A 818 14.50 15.57 -15.35
CA LYS A 818 15.60 16.39 -14.79
C LYS A 818 16.90 15.61 -14.56
N ALA A 819 16.85 14.27 -14.47
CA ALA A 819 18.06 13.45 -14.26
C ALA A 819 18.94 13.31 -15.51
N ALA A 820 18.38 13.48 -16.71
CA ALA A 820 19.12 13.32 -17.97
C ALA A 820 20.01 14.53 -18.35
N LYS A 821 19.92 15.67 -17.64
CA LYS A 821 20.66 16.90 -18.00
C LYS A 821 21.89 17.22 -17.13
N LEU A 822 22.29 16.37 -16.20
CA LEU A 822 23.54 16.53 -15.44
C LEU A 822 24.51 15.39 -15.75
N GLY A 823 25.43 15.67 -16.67
CA GLY A 823 26.49 14.74 -17.05
C GLY A 823 27.57 14.59 -15.98
N LYS A 824 28.12 13.37 -15.90
CA LYS A 824 29.40 13.00 -15.27
C LYS A 824 29.50 13.19 -13.74
N SER A 825 28.77 12.39 -12.97
CA SER A 825 29.28 11.88 -11.68
C SER A 825 28.64 10.53 -11.34
N THR A 826 29.49 9.59 -10.94
CA THR A 826 29.24 8.18 -10.65
C THR A 826 28.14 7.96 -9.60
N GLY A 827 27.18 7.08 -9.94
CA GLY A 827 26.40 6.18 -9.08
C GLY A 827 25.95 6.62 -7.69
N LYS A 828 24.65 6.86 -7.53
CA LYS A 828 23.76 6.44 -6.42
C LYS A 828 22.46 7.27 -6.47
N ILE A 829 21.42 6.76 -7.14
CA ILE A 829 20.06 7.26 -6.95
C ILE A 829 19.29 6.14 -6.24
N ILE A 830 19.04 6.34 -4.95
CA ILE A 830 18.45 5.36 -4.05
C ILE A 830 16.93 5.42 -4.19
N ALA A 831 16.32 4.40 -4.81
CA ALA A 831 14.87 4.19 -4.75
C ALA A 831 14.53 3.72 -3.33
N ARG A 832 13.92 4.61 -2.55
CA ARG A 832 13.47 4.36 -1.18
C ARG A 832 11.95 4.35 -1.16
N THR A 833 11.38 3.17 -0.99
CA THR A 833 10.13 3.00 -0.26
C THR A 833 10.26 1.73 0.59
N PHE A 834 9.58 1.68 1.73
CA PHE A 834 9.41 0.52 2.61
C PHE A 834 9.00 -0.77 1.87
N PHE A 835 8.57 -0.62 0.61
CA PHE A 835 8.14 -1.67 -0.31
C PHE A 835 8.88 -1.76 -1.64
N ALA A 836 9.92 -0.95 -1.89
CA ALA A 836 10.74 -1.03 -3.10
C ALA A 836 12.22 -1.26 -2.77
N GLY A 837 12.75 -2.35 -3.30
CA GLY A 837 14.18 -2.61 -3.46
C GLY A 837 14.32 -3.98 -4.13
N ILE A 838 15.00 -4.15 -5.27
CA ILE A 838 16.27 -3.54 -5.67
C ILE A 838 16.32 -3.45 -7.19
N GLY A 839 16.72 -2.30 -7.71
CA GLY A 839 17.30 -2.15 -9.06
C GLY A 839 18.77 -1.75 -8.93
N ALA A 840 19.63 -2.50 -9.63
CA ALA A 840 21.08 -2.30 -9.84
C ALA A 840 22.04 -2.45 -8.64
N SER A 841 22.82 -3.55 -8.69
CA SER A 841 24.20 -3.73 -8.19
C SER A 841 24.64 -2.89 -6.97
N VAL A 842 24.72 -3.49 -5.77
CA VAL A 842 25.94 -3.96 -5.06
C VAL A 842 25.43 -4.52 -3.71
N GLY A 843 25.81 -5.75 -3.33
CA GLY A 843 25.69 -6.27 -1.95
C GLY A 843 24.27 -6.47 -1.39
N VAL A 844 23.83 -7.73 -1.34
CA VAL A 844 22.63 -8.16 -0.60
C VAL A 844 22.90 -8.07 0.91
N THR A 845 22.87 -6.88 1.51
CA THR A 845 22.86 -6.76 2.99
C THR A 845 22.07 -5.59 3.60
N ASP A 846 21.76 -4.50 2.89
CA ASP A 846 21.36 -3.26 3.60
C ASP A 846 19.90 -2.79 3.40
N ALA A 847 19.03 -3.55 2.72
CA ALA A 847 17.57 -3.26 2.69
C ALA A 847 16.79 -3.85 3.88
N ILE A 848 17.50 -4.38 4.89
CA ILE A 848 16.98 -5.22 5.98
C ILE A 848 17.15 -4.48 7.33
N HIS A 849 16.75 -3.21 7.43
CA HIS A 849 16.86 -2.43 8.68
C HIS A 849 15.61 -2.47 9.58
N LEU A 850 14.42 -2.74 9.04
CA LEU A 850 13.20 -3.01 9.84
C LEU A 850 13.38 -4.13 10.91
N PRO A 851 14.10 -5.24 10.63
CA PRO A 851 14.20 -6.39 11.51
C PRO A 851 14.86 -6.16 12.85
N LYS A 852 15.95 -5.38 12.92
CA LYS A 852 16.70 -5.19 14.18
C LYS A 852 15.89 -4.37 15.16
N ASN A 853 15.24 -3.35 14.64
CA ASN A 853 14.46 -2.37 15.36
C ASN A 853 13.16 -2.95 15.93
N LEU A 854 12.38 -3.64 15.08
CA LEU A 854 11.17 -4.33 15.50
C LEU A 854 11.46 -5.46 16.50
N THR A 855 12.49 -6.27 16.27
CA THR A 855 12.87 -7.34 17.20
C THR A 855 13.42 -6.79 18.53
N ARG A 856 14.09 -5.64 18.53
CA ARG A 856 14.50 -4.96 19.77
C ARG A 856 13.29 -4.45 20.55
N GLY A 857 12.34 -3.79 19.88
CA GLY A 857 11.11 -3.25 20.49
C GLY A 857 10.16 -4.34 21.05
N ILE A 858 10.06 -5.47 20.37
CA ILE A 858 9.30 -6.64 20.86
C ILE A 858 9.96 -7.20 22.14
N LYS A 859 11.30 -7.37 22.14
CA LYS A 859 12.05 -7.87 23.32
C LYS A 859 12.02 -6.94 24.53
N THR A 860 11.95 -5.62 24.33
CA THR A 860 11.81 -4.63 25.41
C THR A 860 10.41 -4.65 26.01
N LEU A 861 9.36 -4.81 25.19
CA LEU A 861 7.98 -4.99 25.66
C LEU A 861 7.78 -6.26 26.51
N GLY A 862 8.51 -7.34 26.23
CA GLY A 862 8.37 -8.63 26.90
C GLY A 862 8.94 -8.76 28.32
N LYS A 863 9.89 -7.91 28.72
CA LYS A 863 10.80 -8.24 29.83
C LYS A 863 10.31 -7.98 31.26
N ASP A 864 9.12 -7.42 31.47
CA ASP A 864 8.36 -7.41 32.74
C ASP A 864 7.29 -6.32 32.63
N ALA A 865 6.05 -6.58 33.06
CA ALA A 865 5.03 -5.52 33.22
C ALA A 865 5.47 -4.43 34.22
N LYS A 866 6.44 -4.74 35.11
CA LYS A 866 7.12 -3.78 36.00
C LYS A 866 8.18 -2.92 35.27
N THR A 867 8.77 -3.36 34.16
CA THR A 867 9.74 -2.55 33.39
C THR A 867 9.09 -1.45 32.56
N LEU A 868 7.84 -1.61 32.12
CA LEU A 868 7.08 -0.54 31.43
C LEU A 868 6.97 0.75 32.28
N PHE A 869 6.91 0.60 33.61
CA PHE A 869 6.96 1.72 34.55
C PHE A 869 8.37 2.32 34.74
N LYS A 870 9.44 1.54 34.55
CA LYS A 870 10.84 1.99 34.69
C LYS A 870 11.38 2.69 33.43
N TYR A 871 10.84 2.37 32.25
CA TYR A 871 11.25 2.95 30.97
C TYR A 871 10.29 4.04 30.47
N GLY A 872 9.41 4.58 31.33
CA GLY A 872 8.57 5.73 30.98
C GLY A 872 9.39 6.87 30.37
N ASP A 873 10.57 7.14 30.91
CA ASP A 873 11.47 8.18 30.42
C ASP A 873 12.10 7.87 29.04
N GLU A 874 12.08 6.63 28.55
CA GLU A 874 12.54 6.25 27.20
C GLU A 874 11.43 6.30 26.14
N VAL A 875 10.15 6.11 26.54
CA VAL A 875 9.00 6.08 25.63
C VAL A 875 8.28 7.44 25.55
N LEU A 876 8.22 8.19 26.64
CA LEU A 876 7.64 9.54 26.72
C LEU A 876 8.29 10.61 25.81
N PRO A 877 9.59 10.53 25.43
CA PRO A 877 10.18 11.42 24.43
C PRO A 877 9.54 11.32 23.05
N ARG A 878 8.75 10.26 22.77
CA ARG A 878 8.06 10.08 21.49
C ARG A 878 6.72 10.83 21.40
N LEU A 879 6.18 11.28 22.53
CA LEU A 879 5.04 12.19 22.53
C LEU A 879 5.57 13.56 22.06
N LYS A 880 5.14 13.98 20.85
CA LYS A 880 5.47 15.29 20.25
C LYS A 880 5.33 16.39 21.29
N GLY A 881 6.23 17.37 21.29
CA GLY A 881 6.26 18.51 22.21
C GLY A 881 7.16 18.37 23.44
N ASN A 882 7.77 19.49 23.84
CA ASN A 882 8.61 19.64 25.04
C ASN A 882 7.76 19.77 26.33
N TYR A 883 6.89 18.79 26.58
CA TYR A 883 6.07 18.74 27.79
C TYR A 883 6.85 18.20 28.98
N ARG A 884 6.55 18.71 30.17
CA ARG A 884 7.16 18.28 31.43
C ARG A 884 6.53 16.96 31.91
N SER A 885 7.26 16.16 32.67
CA SER A 885 6.67 15.00 33.33
C SER A 885 5.76 15.43 34.48
N TYR A 886 4.73 14.62 34.76
CA TYR A 886 3.84 14.82 35.90
C TYR A 886 4.60 14.63 37.23
N GLU A 887 4.45 15.57 38.14
CA GLU A 887 5.08 15.63 39.46
C GLU A 887 3.99 15.81 40.52
N VAL A 888 3.86 14.83 41.41
CA VAL A 888 2.80 14.81 42.43
C VAL A 888 2.84 16.01 43.37
N THR A 889 4.02 16.57 43.62
CA THR A 889 4.26 17.69 44.56
C THR A 889 4.00 19.06 43.95
N ARG A 890 3.72 19.13 42.64
CA ARG A 890 3.64 20.38 41.90
C ARG A 890 2.20 20.83 41.72
N THR A 891 1.98 22.14 41.84
CA THR A 891 0.69 22.76 41.50
C THR A 891 0.60 23.03 40.00
N TYR A 892 -0.49 22.60 39.38
CA TYR A 892 -0.76 22.76 37.95
C TYR A 892 -1.85 23.80 37.70
N LYS A 893 -1.72 24.54 36.59
CA LYS A 893 -2.69 25.52 36.10
C LYS A 893 -3.55 24.94 34.99
N GLU A 894 -4.72 25.55 34.79
CA GLU A 894 -5.60 25.23 33.67
C GLU A 894 -4.82 25.32 32.33
N GLY A 895 -4.87 24.25 31.53
CA GLY A 895 -4.16 24.14 30.27
C GLY A 895 -2.76 23.53 30.36
N ASP A 896 -2.24 23.22 31.55
CA ASP A 896 -0.94 22.57 31.69
C ASP A 896 -0.97 21.15 31.09
N VAL A 897 -0.04 20.88 30.17
CA VAL A 897 0.12 19.57 29.52
C VAL A 897 1.37 18.87 30.07
N VAL A 898 1.22 17.59 30.44
CA VAL A 898 2.30 16.78 31.01
C VAL A 898 2.38 15.39 30.40
N LYS A 899 3.58 14.81 30.52
CA LYS A 899 3.93 13.42 30.24
C LYS A 899 3.78 12.56 31.50
N GLY A 900 3.74 11.23 31.34
CA GLY A 900 3.77 10.28 32.46
C GLY A 900 2.41 9.73 32.88
N PHE A 901 1.36 9.92 32.08
CA PHE A 901 0.10 9.18 32.23
C PHE A 901 0.11 7.94 31.31
N TYR A 902 -0.60 6.90 31.72
CA TYR A 902 -0.76 5.68 30.93
C TYR A 902 -2.23 5.33 30.82
N GLN A 903 -2.63 4.94 29.62
CA GLN A 903 -3.90 4.30 29.33
C GLN A 903 -3.76 2.79 29.57
N VAL A 904 -4.68 2.21 30.33
CA VAL A 904 -4.81 0.75 30.47
C VAL A 904 -5.77 0.29 29.39
N GLU A 905 -5.29 -0.47 28.41
CA GLU A 905 -6.18 -1.13 27.46
C GLU A 905 -6.82 -2.38 28.08
N SER A 906 -7.90 -2.87 27.49
CA SER A 906 -8.69 -4.02 27.98
C SER A 906 -7.87 -5.30 28.21
N GLN A 907 -6.68 -5.41 27.62
CA GLN A 907 -5.74 -6.53 27.81
C GLN A 907 -4.59 -6.25 28.80
N GLY A 908 -4.61 -5.12 29.51
CA GLY A 908 -3.59 -4.75 30.49
C GLY A 908 -2.31 -4.15 29.89
N VAL A 909 -2.31 -3.87 28.58
CA VAL A 909 -1.24 -3.11 27.92
C VAL A 909 -1.35 -1.65 28.35
N LEU A 910 -0.23 -1.08 28.78
CA LEU A 910 -0.13 0.32 29.19
C LEU A 910 0.43 1.16 28.04
N THR A 911 -0.40 2.04 27.48
CA THR A 911 0.02 2.99 26.42
C THR A 911 0.28 4.37 27.04
N PRO A 912 1.47 4.97 26.86
CA PRO A 912 1.75 6.29 27.39
C PRO A 912 0.90 7.36 26.67
N ILE A 913 0.34 8.29 27.43
CA ILE A 913 -0.50 9.38 26.92
C ILE A 913 -0.04 10.72 27.47
N LEU A 914 -0.27 11.80 26.69
CA LEU A 914 -0.23 13.16 27.22
C LEU A 914 -1.49 13.41 28.03
N ALA A 915 -1.35 14.12 29.14
CA ALA A 915 -2.47 14.58 29.93
C ALA A 915 -2.48 16.10 30.01
N ILE A 916 -3.67 16.69 29.96
CA ILE A 916 -3.91 18.12 30.17
C ILE A 916 -4.75 18.33 31.42
N PHE A 917 -4.36 19.32 32.23
CA PHE A 917 -5.15 19.74 33.37
C PHE A 917 -6.23 20.71 32.90
N ASN A 918 -7.49 20.31 33.04
CA ASN A 918 -8.65 21.08 32.59
C ASN A 918 -9.79 20.97 33.60
N LYS A 919 -10.41 22.09 33.99
CA LYS A 919 -11.55 22.19 34.92
C LYS A 919 -11.38 21.35 36.19
N GLY A 920 -10.17 21.36 36.77
CA GLY A 920 -9.86 20.66 38.01
C GLY A 920 -9.61 19.15 37.89
N GLY A 921 -9.48 18.63 36.66
CA GLY A 921 -9.20 17.23 36.38
C GLY A 921 -8.12 17.03 35.32
N TRP A 922 -7.51 15.84 35.32
CA TRP A 922 -6.60 15.43 34.25
C TRP A 922 -7.37 14.71 33.17
N TYR A 923 -7.11 15.05 31.91
CA TYR A 923 -7.75 14.43 30.74
C TYR A 923 -6.68 14.04 29.74
N ALA A 924 -6.94 13.01 28.93
CA ALA A 924 -6.03 12.69 27.83
C ALA A 924 -5.97 13.87 26.85
N TYR A 925 -4.80 14.13 26.28
CA TYR A 925 -4.55 15.28 25.41
C TYR A 925 -3.99 14.85 24.06
N SER A 926 -4.54 15.42 22.99
CA SER A 926 -3.98 15.27 21.65
C SER A 926 -3.10 16.45 21.29
N ALA A 927 -1.81 16.20 21.08
CA ALA A 927 -0.88 17.21 20.54
C ALA A 927 -1.15 17.53 19.05
N LEU A 928 -1.83 16.64 18.33
CA LEU A 928 -2.17 16.85 16.92
C LEU A 928 -3.33 17.85 16.76
N THR A 929 -4.37 17.70 17.59
CA THR A 929 -5.58 18.55 17.51
C THR A 929 -5.63 19.63 18.59
N ASN A 930 -4.67 19.63 19.52
CA ASN A 930 -4.60 20.51 20.69
C ASN A 930 -5.86 20.49 21.57
N THR A 931 -6.50 19.32 21.69
CA THR A 931 -7.76 19.16 22.44
C THR A 931 -7.68 18.08 23.53
N PRO A 932 -8.34 18.30 24.70
CA PRO A 932 -8.57 17.24 25.68
C PRO A 932 -9.64 16.26 25.18
N PHE A 933 -9.58 15.00 25.61
CA PHE A 933 -10.58 13.98 25.28
C PHE A 933 -10.73 12.91 26.39
N GLY A 934 -11.79 12.11 26.29
CA GLY A 934 -12.04 10.98 27.18
C GLY A 934 -12.55 11.34 28.58
N PRO A 935 -12.78 10.32 29.44
CA PRO A 935 -13.11 10.53 30.86
C PRO A 935 -11.94 11.13 31.62
N GLN A 936 -12.22 11.65 32.83
CA GLN A 936 -11.19 12.15 33.73
C GLN A 936 -10.21 11.03 34.11
N LEU A 937 -8.93 11.24 33.89
CA LEU A 937 -7.86 10.33 34.27
C LEU A 937 -7.72 10.26 35.80
N ALA A 938 -7.48 9.05 36.31
CA ALA A 938 -7.17 8.87 37.72
C ALA A 938 -5.81 9.50 38.05
N GLN A 939 -5.74 10.23 39.17
CA GLN A 939 -4.47 10.78 39.66
C GLN A 939 -3.53 9.64 40.06
N PHE A 940 -2.27 9.70 39.64
CA PHE A 940 -1.28 8.62 39.73
C PHE A 940 -1.14 7.99 41.12
N GLY A 941 -1.41 8.74 42.20
CA GLY A 941 -1.38 8.26 43.58
C GLY A 941 -2.45 7.21 43.94
N LEU A 942 -3.52 7.08 43.16
CA LEU A 942 -4.62 6.11 43.40
C LEU A 942 -4.42 4.76 42.68
N LEU A 943 -3.68 4.71 41.57
CA LEU A 943 -3.42 3.46 40.85
C LEU A 943 -2.42 2.55 41.59
N SER A 944 -1.45 3.13 42.31
CA SER A 944 -0.58 2.37 43.22
C SER A 944 -1.34 1.74 44.40
N ALA A 945 -2.49 2.30 44.77
CA ALA A 945 -3.34 1.81 45.86
C ALA A 945 -4.33 0.71 45.41
N MET A 946 -4.48 0.44 44.11
CA MET A 946 -5.38 -0.59 43.57
C MET A 946 -4.69 -1.89 43.12
N ARG A 947 -3.47 -2.18 43.62
CA ARG A 947 -2.93 -3.55 43.53
C ARG A 947 -3.78 -4.47 44.42
N PRO A 948 -4.20 -5.66 43.95
CA PRO A 948 -4.90 -6.61 44.81
C PRO A 948 -4.01 -7.02 45.98
N PRO A 949 -4.58 -7.33 47.15
CA PRO A 949 -3.82 -7.81 48.29
C PRO A 949 -3.10 -9.12 47.90
N THR A 950 -1.80 -9.16 48.19
CA THR A 950 -1.02 -10.39 48.20
C THR A 950 -1.65 -11.37 49.19
N GLY A 951 -1.96 -12.59 48.76
CA GLY A 951 -2.42 -13.63 49.68
C GLY A 951 -2.59 -14.99 49.02
N ALA A 952 -1.67 -15.89 49.39
CA ALA A 952 -1.66 -17.36 49.34
C ALA A 952 -1.75 -18.06 47.98
#